data_AF-A0A8H6TPS3-F1
#
_entry.id   AF-A0A8H6TPS3-F1
#
_cell.length_a   1.000
_cell.length_b   1.000
_cell.length_c   1.000
_cell.angle_alpha   90.00
_cell.angle_beta   90.00
_cell.angle_gamma   90.00
#
_symmetry.space_group_name_H-M   'P 1'
#
loop_
_entity.id
_entity.type
_entity.pdbx_description
1 polymer ?
#
loop_
_entity_poly.entity_id
_entity_poly.type
_entity_poly.pdbx_seq_one_letter_code
_entity_poly.pdbx_strand_id
1 'polypeptide(L)'
;MHPCLDLALLENLPEPYKARTKAALASNGSMQRIRDIATGMSHMPKSRLPFLAPAFFTLLDPALQSSDRQLPHWQRVEGMPFLLLSLACLIDNGCLPLESFDDIWPRVWSWIQFLHSLCSSESPPPPPPLSEGLSVSHFYTRAAQCITSFRRKTVYQVKYERLITCTPGIYTFVGAAWTILLRPERFSDEGLSAISLLFSLDILNLTEDKLDPRRDAKMQDLVAGVGGTWEELASTVLKHVNLGIPSPDTDVGGRTSVSPDVGGMVALMRNAYDLYPEFRAALARNGIIRVLVTCIRAYNNGYEALQRRGFPYADLPEQFPPLLVGHLTTLRSHERIIEALQAGLLRLFVEFGAHCAIRNQSRVGMYFILQSLLPESSVFHSVLRQLRISMKEIGDVPPSHFRDSEFSTLWGNWTTLVKERLQVLERYEAGELASLRACDNLKCSLLLPNGQIKRCSGCQSAYYCSEECQRADYKTGAAAHRKLCPMLKSEREALDPEISAEDRTFLRALMNHEYETRFKTHLSMAFVATTSHLPDVERPIVFFDFSKGTCDLGVSHGVPLDMANDPTVRLEMLRRGSGGDADAAQGGRAPRDAFRRDQVTLRLGAACARLGLGLGIGGHDRDALDRDAAALVELRAARCAHASCSERPSAS
;
A
#
# COMPACT_ATOMS: atom_id res chain seq x y z
N MET A 1 -22.84 11.20 -37.48
CA MET A 1 -23.63 12.16 -36.71
C MET A 1 -24.97 11.56 -36.33
N HIS A 2 -25.13 11.30 -35.05
CA HIS A 2 -26.33 10.76 -34.43
C HIS A 2 -27.53 11.74 -34.55
N PRO A 3 -28.77 11.26 -34.77
CA PRO A 3 -29.94 12.13 -34.95
C PRO A 3 -30.22 13.11 -33.80
N CYS A 4 -29.85 12.77 -32.56
CA CYS A 4 -29.99 13.66 -31.40
C CYS A 4 -29.08 14.91 -31.44
N LEU A 5 -28.17 14.99 -32.42
CA LEU A 5 -27.24 16.10 -32.61
C LEU A 5 -27.66 17.00 -33.79
N ASP A 6 -28.83 16.77 -34.37
CA ASP A 6 -29.38 17.60 -35.45
C ASP A 6 -29.85 18.96 -34.93
N LEU A 7 -29.36 20.05 -35.55
CA LEU A 7 -29.72 21.42 -35.22
C LEU A 7 -31.23 21.71 -35.38
N ALA A 8 -31.96 20.93 -36.18
CA ALA A 8 -33.41 21.05 -36.30
C ALA A 8 -34.13 20.83 -34.96
N LEU A 9 -33.53 20.07 -34.04
CA LEU A 9 -34.09 19.82 -32.71
C LEU A 9 -34.13 21.07 -31.82
N LEU A 10 -33.38 22.12 -32.15
CA LEU A 10 -33.41 23.40 -31.42
C LEU A 10 -34.77 24.09 -31.48
N GLU A 11 -35.61 23.77 -32.47
CA GLU A 11 -36.98 24.29 -32.56
C GLU A 11 -37.87 23.83 -31.40
N ASN A 12 -37.48 22.76 -30.71
CA ASN A 12 -38.21 22.21 -29.56
C ASN A 12 -37.81 22.82 -28.21
N LEU A 13 -36.85 23.76 -28.20
CA LEU A 13 -36.47 24.51 -27.00
C LEU A 13 -37.53 25.58 -26.67
N PRO A 14 -37.77 25.88 -25.38
CA PRO A 14 -38.59 27.03 -25.02
C PRO A 14 -38.00 28.32 -25.59
N GLU A 15 -38.84 29.25 -26.05
CA GLU A 15 -38.42 30.46 -26.78
C GLU A 15 -37.27 31.24 -26.12
N PRO A 16 -37.24 31.48 -24.80
CA PRO A 16 -36.12 32.17 -24.16
C PRO A 16 -34.77 31.46 -24.34
N TYR A 17 -34.76 30.13 -24.32
CA TYR A 17 -33.56 29.32 -24.50
C TYR A 17 -33.22 29.15 -25.98
N LYS A 18 -34.23 28.94 -26.84
CA LYS A 18 -34.07 28.84 -28.29
C LYS A 18 -33.40 30.10 -28.85
N ALA A 19 -33.90 31.28 -28.47
CA ALA A 19 -33.33 32.55 -28.88
C ALA A 19 -31.86 32.68 -28.44
N ARG A 20 -31.56 32.40 -27.17
CA ARG A 20 -30.18 32.44 -26.62
C ARG A 20 -29.25 31.45 -27.31
N THR A 21 -29.72 30.23 -27.57
CA THR A 21 -28.94 29.18 -28.23
C THR A 21 -28.62 29.53 -29.67
N LYS A 22 -29.61 29.99 -30.46
CA LYS A 22 -29.37 30.49 -31.82
C LYS A 22 -28.39 31.67 -31.83
N ALA A 23 -28.54 32.56 -30.85
CA ALA A 23 -27.66 33.69 -30.65
C ALA A 23 -26.24 33.30 -30.19
N ALA A 24 -26.05 32.16 -29.53
CA ALA A 24 -24.72 31.61 -29.20
C ALA A 24 -24.06 30.92 -30.42
N LEU A 25 -24.86 30.33 -31.30
CA LEU A 25 -24.40 29.67 -32.53
C LEU A 25 -24.10 30.62 -33.69
N ALA A 26 -24.56 31.87 -33.63
CA ALA A 26 -24.24 32.88 -34.63
C ALA A 26 -22.71 33.07 -34.77
N SER A 27 -22.24 33.47 -35.95
CA SER A 27 -20.80 33.65 -36.23
C SER A 27 -20.12 34.67 -35.31
N ASN A 28 -20.89 35.58 -34.71
CA ASN A 28 -20.49 36.59 -33.72
C ASN A 28 -21.02 36.28 -32.29
N GLY A 29 -21.49 35.05 -32.05
CA GLY A 29 -22.10 34.67 -30.79
C GLY A 29 -21.12 34.84 -29.63
N SER A 30 -21.54 35.61 -28.63
CA SER A 30 -20.76 35.75 -27.39
C SER A 30 -20.88 34.48 -26.56
N MET A 31 -19.76 33.98 -26.06
CA MET A 31 -19.69 32.82 -25.18
C MET A 31 -20.28 33.09 -23.79
N GLN A 32 -20.50 34.37 -23.45
CA GLN A 32 -21.35 34.75 -22.32
C GLN A 32 -22.75 34.13 -22.45
N ARG A 33 -23.26 33.97 -23.67
CA ARG A 33 -24.55 33.32 -23.90
C ARG A 33 -24.53 31.83 -23.61
N ILE A 34 -23.38 31.16 -23.78
CA ILE A 34 -23.21 29.76 -23.34
C ILE A 34 -23.22 29.67 -21.84
N ARG A 35 -22.56 30.62 -21.15
CA ARG A 35 -22.65 30.75 -19.70
C ARG A 35 -24.10 30.95 -19.26
N ASP A 36 -24.85 31.83 -19.93
CA ASP A 36 -26.28 32.07 -19.63
C ASP A 36 -27.18 30.85 -19.89
N ILE A 37 -26.85 30.03 -20.90
CA ILE A 37 -27.51 28.75 -21.16
C ILE A 37 -27.17 27.76 -20.04
N ALA A 38 -25.88 27.63 -19.71
CA ALA A 38 -25.38 26.71 -18.68
C ALA A 38 -26.00 27.00 -17.31
N THR A 39 -26.06 28.26 -16.90
CA THR A 39 -26.69 28.66 -15.63
C THR A 39 -28.20 28.46 -15.64
N GLY A 40 -28.86 28.59 -16.80
CA GLY A 40 -30.30 28.35 -16.95
C GLY A 40 -30.70 26.87 -17.00
N MET A 41 -29.77 25.94 -17.24
CA MET A 41 -30.08 24.51 -17.36
C MET A 41 -30.73 23.92 -16.10
N SER A 42 -30.37 24.41 -14.92
CA SER A 42 -30.95 23.96 -13.64
C SER A 42 -32.46 24.25 -13.53
N HIS A 43 -32.95 25.25 -14.27
CA HIS A 43 -34.36 25.65 -14.32
C HIS A 43 -35.11 25.04 -15.50
N MET A 44 -34.42 24.33 -16.40
CA MET A 44 -35.04 23.71 -17.57
C MET A 44 -35.65 22.34 -17.20
N PRO A 45 -36.88 22.02 -17.65
CA PRO A 45 -37.45 20.69 -17.48
C PRO A 45 -36.53 19.62 -18.07
N LYS A 46 -36.33 18.50 -17.35
CA LYS A 46 -35.45 17.40 -17.79
C LYS A 46 -35.79 16.87 -19.20
N SER A 47 -37.07 16.89 -19.58
CA SER A 47 -37.53 16.48 -20.92
C SER A 47 -37.08 17.42 -22.04
N ARG A 48 -36.64 18.65 -21.72
CA ARG A 48 -36.17 19.64 -22.69
C ARG A 48 -34.65 19.72 -22.79
N LEU A 49 -33.93 19.24 -21.78
CA LEU A 49 -32.46 19.22 -21.76
C LEU A 49 -31.81 18.55 -22.98
N PRO A 50 -32.31 17.41 -23.51
CA PRO A 50 -31.73 16.78 -24.70
C PRO A 50 -31.66 17.71 -25.93
N PHE A 51 -32.59 18.66 -26.05
CA PHE A 51 -32.62 19.59 -27.18
C PHE A 51 -31.49 20.62 -27.17
N LEU A 52 -30.68 20.71 -26.10
CA LEU A 52 -29.46 21.53 -26.08
C LEU A 52 -28.25 20.82 -26.72
N ALA A 53 -28.30 19.48 -26.87
CA ALA A 53 -27.18 18.68 -27.37
C ALA A 53 -26.65 19.11 -28.75
N PRO A 54 -27.50 19.40 -29.76
CA PRO A 54 -27.04 19.86 -31.07
C PRO A 54 -26.23 21.14 -31.00
N ALA A 55 -26.63 22.08 -30.15
CA ALA A 55 -25.92 23.34 -29.98
C ALA A 55 -24.56 23.12 -29.34
N PHE A 56 -24.48 22.33 -28.27
CA PHE A 56 -23.20 22.04 -27.63
C PHE A 56 -22.26 21.27 -28.56
N PHE A 57 -22.77 20.29 -29.30
CA PHE A 57 -22.00 19.56 -30.32
C PHE A 57 -21.44 20.47 -31.41
N THR A 58 -22.23 21.45 -31.86
CA THR A 58 -21.81 22.44 -32.86
C THR A 58 -20.76 23.40 -32.30
N LEU A 59 -20.92 23.84 -31.06
CA LEU A 59 -19.93 24.69 -30.37
C LEU A 59 -18.62 23.97 -30.06
N LEU A 60 -18.64 22.64 -30.03
CA LEU A 60 -17.47 21.79 -29.89
C LEU A 60 -16.74 21.50 -31.21
N ASP A 61 -17.13 22.09 -32.34
CA ASP A 61 -16.46 21.86 -33.62
C ASP A 61 -14.95 22.26 -33.55
N PRO A 62 -14.01 21.33 -33.79
CA PRO A 62 -12.57 21.62 -33.78
C PRO A 62 -12.17 22.72 -34.77
N ALA A 63 -12.93 22.94 -35.85
CA ALA A 63 -12.68 24.04 -36.78
C ALA A 63 -12.70 25.42 -36.11
N LEU A 64 -13.38 25.54 -34.96
CA LEU A 64 -13.44 26.77 -34.16
C LEU A 64 -12.17 27.05 -33.34
N GLN A 65 -11.22 26.10 -33.26
CA GLN A 65 -9.91 26.26 -32.60
C GLN A 65 -8.90 27.01 -33.48
N SER A 66 -9.11 27.06 -34.80
CA SER A 66 -8.20 27.72 -35.74
C SER A 66 -8.18 29.25 -35.55
N SER A 67 -6.97 29.83 -35.59
CA SER A 67 -6.68 31.26 -35.38
C SER A 67 -7.16 32.18 -36.50
N ASP A 68 -7.73 31.63 -37.58
CA ASP A 68 -8.02 32.34 -38.83
C ASP A 68 -9.40 33.05 -38.83
N ARG A 69 -10.11 33.09 -37.69
CA ARG A 69 -11.43 33.74 -37.58
C ARG A 69 -11.39 34.98 -36.70
N GLN A 70 -11.96 36.08 -37.21
CA GLN A 70 -12.02 37.46 -36.68
C GLN A 70 -12.58 37.67 -35.25
N LEU A 71 -12.93 36.62 -34.50
CA LEU A 71 -13.33 36.77 -33.09
C LEU A 71 -12.10 36.74 -32.18
N PRO A 72 -12.08 37.50 -31.07
CA PRO A 72 -11.00 37.39 -30.10
C PRO A 72 -10.97 35.96 -29.56
N HIS A 73 -9.95 35.21 -29.95
CA HIS A 73 -9.71 33.80 -29.62
C HIS A 73 -10.01 33.45 -28.15
N TRP A 74 -9.72 34.38 -27.24
CA TRP A 74 -9.90 34.23 -25.79
C TRP A 74 -11.37 34.16 -25.34
N GLN A 75 -12.31 34.84 -26.00
CA GLN A 75 -13.73 34.80 -25.60
C GLN A 75 -14.30 33.40 -25.74
N ARG A 76 -13.88 32.67 -26.78
CA ARG A 76 -14.20 31.25 -26.99
C ARG A 76 -13.57 30.36 -25.94
N VAL A 77 -12.31 30.57 -25.63
CA VAL A 77 -11.63 29.84 -24.56
C VAL A 77 -12.35 29.99 -23.21
N GLU A 78 -12.83 31.19 -22.88
CA GLU A 78 -13.52 31.46 -21.61
C GLU A 78 -14.85 30.70 -21.43
N GLY A 79 -15.62 30.46 -22.50
CA GLY A 79 -16.90 29.74 -22.36
C GLY A 79 -16.76 28.22 -22.32
N MET A 80 -15.58 27.67 -22.64
CA MET A 80 -15.40 26.23 -22.77
C MET A 80 -15.60 25.44 -21.47
N PRO A 81 -15.12 25.88 -20.29
CA PRO A 81 -15.40 25.16 -19.05
C PRO A 81 -16.90 25.04 -18.75
N PHE A 82 -17.68 26.08 -19.06
CA PHE A 82 -19.15 26.04 -18.94
C PHE A 82 -19.77 25.05 -19.92
N LEU A 83 -19.27 25.00 -21.15
CA LEU A 83 -19.73 24.04 -22.16
C LEU A 83 -19.45 22.59 -21.72
N LEU A 84 -18.25 22.32 -21.19
CA LEU A 84 -17.87 21.00 -20.66
C LEU A 84 -18.76 20.59 -19.47
N LEU A 85 -19.03 21.52 -18.55
CA LEU A 85 -19.94 21.29 -17.42
C LEU A 85 -21.38 21.03 -17.88
N SER A 86 -21.90 21.83 -18.82
CA SER A 86 -23.22 21.64 -19.38
C SER A 86 -23.36 20.29 -20.06
N LEU A 87 -22.34 19.85 -20.80
CA LEU A 87 -22.33 18.54 -21.42
C LEU A 87 -22.29 17.41 -20.38
N ALA A 88 -21.45 17.54 -19.35
CA ALA A 88 -21.40 16.61 -18.21
C ALA A 88 -22.79 16.45 -17.57
N CYS A 89 -23.51 17.56 -17.36
CA CYS A 89 -24.87 17.57 -16.83
C CYS A 89 -25.86 16.83 -17.75
N LEU A 90 -25.80 17.04 -19.07
CA LEU A 90 -26.66 16.30 -20.02
C LEU A 90 -26.39 14.79 -19.98
N ILE A 91 -25.12 14.40 -19.95
CA ILE A 91 -24.70 12.99 -19.85
C ILE A 91 -25.25 12.38 -18.57
N ASP A 92 -25.04 13.03 -17.44
CA ASP A 92 -25.41 12.54 -16.12
C ASP A 92 -26.92 12.31 -15.97
N ASN A 93 -27.71 13.25 -16.51
CA ASN A 93 -29.17 13.16 -16.55
C ASN A 93 -29.71 12.15 -17.58
N GLY A 94 -28.84 11.46 -18.33
CA GLY A 94 -29.26 10.49 -19.35
C GLY A 94 -29.96 11.14 -20.54
N CYS A 95 -29.66 12.42 -20.81
CA CYS A 95 -30.26 13.17 -21.90
C CYS A 95 -29.66 12.82 -23.27
N LEU A 96 -28.54 12.09 -23.29
CA LEU A 96 -27.83 11.70 -24.50
C LEU A 96 -27.81 10.17 -24.64
N PRO A 97 -28.15 9.64 -25.83
CA PRO A 97 -27.99 8.22 -26.13
C PRO A 97 -26.50 7.88 -26.25
N LEU A 98 -26.11 6.67 -25.84
CA LEU A 98 -24.70 6.25 -25.80
C LEU A 98 -24.07 6.22 -27.20
N GLU A 99 -24.87 5.92 -28.22
CA GLU A 99 -24.47 5.93 -29.63
C GLU A 99 -23.99 7.31 -30.10
N SER A 100 -24.47 8.39 -29.47
CA SER A 100 -24.01 9.74 -29.78
C SER A 100 -22.60 10.03 -29.27
N PHE A 101 -22.06 9.22 -28.36
CA PHE A 101 -20.74 9.47 -27.78
C PHE A 101 -19.61 9.30 -28.80
N ASP A 102 -19.79 8.43 -29.80
CA ASP A 102 -18.84 8.25 -30.91
C ASP A 102 -18.64 9.56 -31.70
N ASP A 103 -19.69 10.40 -31.79
CA ASP A 103 -19.60 11.73 -32.44
C ASP A 103 -19.10 12.81 -31.46
N ILE A 104 -19.61 12.83 -30.21
CA ILE A 104 -19.36 13.92 -29.26
C ILE A 104 -17.93 13.86 -28.69
N TRP A 105 -17.46 12.68 -28.30
CA TRP A 105 -16.20 12.53 -27.56
C TRP A 105 -14.97 13.04 -28.30
N PRO A 106 -14.75 12.74 -29.60
CA PRO A 106 -13.59 13.27 -30.33
C PRO A 106 -13.52 14.80 -30.33
N ARG A 107 -14.68 15.47 -30.36
CA ARG A 107 -14.77 16.93 -30.30
C ARG A 107 -14.45 17.47 -28.91
N VAL A 108 -15.00 16.85 -27.87
CA VAL A 108 -14.68 17.18 -26.46
C VAL A 108 -13.18 17.04 -26.20
N TRP A 109 -12.62 15.90 -26.60
CA TRP A 109 -11.20 15.61 -26.38
C TRP A 109 -10.29 16.59 -27.11
N SER A 110 -10.59 16.88 -28.38
CA SER A 110 -9.84 17.89 -29.16
C SER A 110 -9.79 19.24 -28.44
N TRP A 111 -10.90 19.69 -27.87
CA TRP A 111 -10.93 20.93 -27.09
C TRP A 111 -10.16 20.85 -25.77
N ILE A 112 -10.23 19.71 -25.07
CA ILE A 112 -9.43 19.50 -23.85
C ILE A 112 -7.93 19.57 -24.17
N GLN A 113 -7.47 18.91 -25.23
CA GLN A 113 -6.08 18.96 -25.68
C GLN A 113 -5.66 20.39 -26.05
N PHE A 114 -6.51 21.09 -26.80
CA PHE A 114 -6.26 22.47 -27.19
C PHE A 114 -6.08 23.37 -25.97
N LEU A 115 -7.04 23.35 -25.03
CA LEU A 115 -7.00 24.17 -23.82
C LEU A 115 -5.85 23.79 -22.89
N HIS A 116 -5.54 22.49 -22.78
CA HIS A 116 -4.38 22.02 -22.04
C HIS A 116 -3.08 22.59 -22.61
N SER A 117 -2.90 22.57 -23.94
CA SER A 117 -1.71 23.12 -24.59
C SER A 117 -1.54 24.62 -24.32
N LEU A 118 -2.64 25.38 -24.33
CA LEU A 118 -2.64 26.80 -23.98
C LEU A 118 -2.29 27.04 -22.50
N CYS A 119 -2.80 26.20 -21.59
CA CYS A 119 -2.51 26.31 -20.17
C CYS A 119 -1.07 25.88 -19.81
N SER A 120 -0.45 25.03 -20.63
CA SER A 120 0.87 24.46 -20.39
C SER A 120 2.02 25.20 -21.08
N SER A 121 1.76 26.06 -22.08
CA SER A 121 2.82 26.80 -22.78
C SER A 121 3.47 27.85 -21.87
N GLU A 122 4.79 27.78 -21.70
CA GLU A 122 5.59 28.71 -20.87
C GLU A 122 5.86 30.09 -21.52
N SER A 123 5.27 30.40 -22.69
CA SER A 123 5.44 31.68 -23.40
C SER A 123 4.24 32.00 -24.31
N PRO A 124 3.71 33.24 -24.41
CA PRO A 124 4.03 34.52 -23.73
C PRO A 124 2.80 35.03 -22.90
N PRO A 125 2.67 36.34 -22.56
CA PRO A 125 2.08 36.78 -21.28
C PRO A 125 0.64 36.29 -21.12
N PRO A 126 0.16 36.13 -19.87
CA PRO A 126 -1.23 35.75 -19.64
C PRO A 126 -2.12 36.66 -20.48
N PRO A 127 -3.10 36.13 -21.23
CA PRO A 127 -4.13 36.97 -21.82
C PRO A 127 -4.65 37.92 -20.73
N PRO A 128 -5.09 39.14 -21.08
CA PRO A 128 -5.64 40.10 -20.11
C PRO A 128 -6.49 39.33 -19.11
N PRO A 129 -6.27 39.53 -17.79
CA PRO A 129 -6.68 38.61 -16.74
C PRO A 129 -8.03 38.04 -17.12
N LEU A 130 -8.05 36.72 -17.40
CA LEU A 130 -9.28 35.99 -17.67
C LEU A 130 -10.32 36.58 -16.75
N SER A 131 -11.41 37.10 -17.33
CA SER A 131 -12.45 37.83 -16.60
C SER A 131 -12.61 37.20 -15.22
N GLU A 132 -12.60 38.00 -14.13
CA GLU A 132 -12.35 37.67 -12.70
C GLU A 132 -12.83 36.31 -12.11
N GLY A 133 -13.56 35.46 -12.85
CA GLY A 133 -13.98 34.12 -12.48
C GLY A 133 -13.39 32.92 -13.25
N LEU A 134 -12.50 33.05 -14.24
CA LEU A 134 -11.93 31.88 -14.94
C LEU A 134 -10.48 31.56 -14.53
N SER A 135 -10.32 30.71 -13.52
CA SER A 135 -9.02 30.15 -13.17
C SER A 135 -8.66 28.95 -14.03
N VAL A 136 -7.36 28.69 -14.19
CA VAL A 136 -6.84 27.45 -14.79
C VAL A 136 -7.40 26.21 -14.07
N SER A 137 -7.56 26.27 -12.74
CA SER A 137 -8.19 25.16 -11.99
C SER A 137 -9.64 24.94 -12.35
N HIS A 138 -10.39 26.00 -12.71
CA HIS A 138 -11.77 25.85 -13.16
C HIS A 138 -11.83 25.01 -14.45
N PHE A 139 -10.97 25.27 -15.42
CA PHE A 139 -10.88 24.46 -16.64
C PHE A 139 -10.61 22.99 -16.32
N TYR A 140 -9.55 22.68 -15.57
CA TYR A 140 -9.20 21.29 -15.24
C TYR A 140 -10.28 20.59 -14.43
N THR A 141 -10.95 21.30 -13.51
CA THR A 141 -12.09 20.76 -12.76
C THR A 141 -13.23 20.37 -13.71
N ARG A 142 -13.64 21.26 -14.63
CA ARG A 142 -14.74 20.98 -15.57
C ARG A 142 -14.38 19.92 -16.60
N ALA A 143 -13.13 19.88 -17.06
CA ALA A 143 -12.63 18.83 -17.92
C ALA A 143 -12.67 17.47 -17.21
N ALA A 144 -12.14 17.36 -16.00
CA ALA A 144 -12.19 16.14 -15.21
C ALA A 144 -13.64 15.68 -14.95
N GLN A 145 -14.54 16.60 -14.59
CA GLN A 145 -15.97 16.28 -14.42
C GLN A 145 -16.60 15.75 -15.72
N CYS A 146 -16.32 16.38 -16.86
CA CYS A 146 -16.82 15.93 -18.15
C CYS A 146 -16.33 14.51 -18.48
N ILE A 147 -15.03 14.24 -18.35
CA ILE A 147 -14.43 12.91 -18.55
C ILE A 147 -15.11 11.88 -17.63
N THR A 148 -15.26 12.21 -16.36
CA THR A 148 -15.91 11.36 -15.36
C THR A 148 -17.37 11.04 -15.71
N SER A 149 -18.13 12.02 -16.21
CA SER A 149 -19.52 11.80 -16.68
C SER A 149 -19.57 10.83 -17.85
N PHE A 150 -18.68 10.99 -18.85
CA PHE A 150 -18.55 10.00 -19.93
C PHE A 150 -18.22 8.62 -19.37
N ARG A 151 -17.17 8.51 -18.54
CA ARG A 151 -16.74 7.24 -17.95
C ARG A 151 -17.86 6.53 -17.21
N ARG A 152 -18.58 7.23 -16.34
CA ARG A 152 -19.68 6.65 -15.55
C ARG A 152 -20.79 6.07 -16.41
N LYS A 153 -21.11 6.67 -17.55
CA LYS A 153 -22.13 6.13 -18.48
C LYS A 153 -21.61 5.00 -19.35
N THR A 154 -20.31 4.94 -19.59
CA THR A 154 -19.67 3.93 -20.44
C THR A 154 -19.15 2.70 -19.70
N VAL A 155 -19.02 2.74 -18.37
CA VAL A 155 -18.35 1.70 -17.57
C VAL A 155 -18.95 0.29 -17.75
N TYR A 156 -20.25 0.19 -18.03
CA TYR A 156 -20.92 -1.10 -18.23
C TYR A 156 -21.04 -1.51 -19.71
N GLN A 157 -20.45 -0.76 -20.64
CA GLN A 157 -20.52 -1.01 -22.07
C GLN A 157 -19.13 -1.01 -22.70
N VAL A 158 -18.56 -2.21 -22.87
CA VAL A 158 -17.21 -2.46 -23.39
C VAL A 158 -16.86 -1.64 -24.64
N LYS A 159 -17.81 -1.45 -25.57
CA LYS A 159 -17.63 -0.62 -26.77
C LYS A 159 -17.21 0.82 -26.42
N TYR A 160 -18.00 1.49 -25.58
CA TYR A 160 -17.81 2.90 -25.25
C TYR A 160 -16.80 3.11 -24.13
N GLU A 161 -16.58 2.09 -23.30
CA GLU A 161 -15.52 2.09 -22.30
C GLU A 161 -14.13 2.30 -22.95
N ARG A 162 -13.90 1.63 -24.09
CA ARG A 162 -12.69 1.78 -24.90
C ARG A 162 -12.56 3.14 -25.55
N LEU A 163 -13.67 3.77 -25.93
CA LEU A 163 -13.68 5.10 -26.55
C LEU A 163 -12.92 6.10 -25.67
N ILE A 164 -13.16 6.09 -24.36
CA ILE A 164 -12.50 7.00 -23.42
C ILE A 164 -11.14 6.46 -22.99
N THR A 165 -11.06 5.21 -22.54
CA THR A 165 -9.85 4.66 -21.91
C THR A 165 -8.71 4.37 -22.88
N CYS A 166 -8.99 4.28 -24.18
CA CYS A 166 -7.98 4.15 -25.23
C CYS A 166 -7.71 5.48 -25.96
N THR A 167 -8.25 6.60 -25.47
CA THR A 167 -7.96 7.92 -26.04
C THR A 167 -6.49 8.29 -25.78
N PRO A 168 -5.67 8.52 -26.82
CA PRO A 168 -4.25 8.83 -26.64
C PRO A 168 -4.03 10.08 -25.79
N GLY A 169 -3.13 10.00 -24.80
CA GLY A 169 -2.76 11.11 -23.93
C GLY A 169 -3.80 11.44 -22.84
N ILE A 170 -4.89 10.68 -22.71
CA ILE A 170 -5.90 10.94 -21.67
C ILE A 170 -5.31 10.83 -20.27
N TYR A 171 -4.50 9.81 -19.98
CA TYR A 171 -3.89 9.62 -18.67
C TYR A 171 -2.78 10.62 -18.39
N THR A 172 -2.04 11.06 -19.41
CA THR A 172 -1.10 12.18 -19.31
C THR A 172 -1.82 13.47 -18.94
N PHE A 173 -2.94 13.77 -19.60
CA PHE A 173 -3.77 14.92 -19.22
C PHE A 173 -4.30 14.79 -17.79
N VAL A 174 -4.79 13.62 -17.39
CA VAL A 174 -5.31 13.39 -16.03
C VAL A 174 -4.22 13.62 -14.98
N GLY A 175 -3.01 13.11 -15.20
CA GLY A 175 -1.86 13.39 -14.32
C GLY A 175 -1.55 14.88 -14.22
N ALA A 176 -1.52 15.58 -15.36
CA ALA A 176 -1.25 17.03 -15.39
C ALA A 176 -2.36 17.84 -14.72
N ALA A 177 -3.62 17.49 -14.98
CA ALA A 177 -4.78 18.08 -14.33
C ALA A 177 -4.71 17.91 -12.82
N TRP A 178 -4.36 16.70 -12.38
CA TRP A 178 -4.28 16.35 -10.97
C TRP A 178 -3.23 17.19 -10.24
N THR A 179 -2.00 17.29 -10.76
CA THR A 179 -0.96 18.12 -10.12
C THR A 179 -1.35 19.59 -10.03
N ILE A 180 -2.05 20.13 -11.03
CA ILE A 180 -2.53 21.52 -11.04
C ILE A 180 -3.64 21.74 -10.02
N LEU A 181 -4.59 20.81 -9.90
CA LEU A 181 -5.71 20.89 -8.95
C LEU A 181 -5.27 20.73 -7.49
N LEU A 182 -4.11 20.11 -7.23
CA LEU A 182 -3.54 20.00 -5.88
C LEU A 182 -2.74 21.24 -5.44
N ARG A 183 -2.57 22.27 -6.27
CA ARG A 183 -1.80 23.46 -5.87
C ARG A 183 -2.60 24.27 -4.83
N PRO A 184 -1.98 24.70 -3.70
CA PRO A 184 -2.70 25.39 -2.63
C PRO A 184 -3.48 26.63 -3.11
N GLU A 185 -2.92 27.37 -4.07
CA GLU A 185 -3.52 28.60 -4.61
C GLU A 185 -4.71 28.33 -5.54
N ARG A 186 -4.93 27.07 -5.90
CA ARG A 186 -5.86 26.63 -6.95
C ARG A 186 -6.79 25.50 -6.51
N PHE A 187 -6.71 25.13 -5.24
CA PHE A 187 -7.41 24.03 -4.64
C PHE A 187 -8.93 24.20 -4.72
N SER A 188 -9.64 23.14 -5.13
CA SER A 188 -11.10 23.06 -5.03
C SER A 188 -11.52 21.65 -4.63
N ASP A 189 -12.44 21.55 -3.68
CA ASP A 189 -13.03 20.26 -3.27
C ASP A 189 -13.65 19.56 -4.50
N GLU A 190 -14.30 20.31 -5.40
CA GLU A 190 -14.86 19.77 -6.65
C GLU A 190 -13.80 19.12 -7.56
N GLY A 191 -12.61 19.71 -7.64
CA GLY A 191 -11.51 19.21 -8.46
C GLY A 191 -10.95 17.89 -7.90
N LEU A 192 -10.78 17.82 -6.57
CA LEU A 192 -10.40 16.56 -5.90
C LEU A 192 -11.41 15.46 -6.17
N SER A 193 -12.70 15.73 -5.90
CA SER A 193 -13.78 14.76 -6.10
C SER A 193 -13.82 14.26 -7.53
N ALA A 194 -13.64 15.14 -8.52
CA ALA A 194 -13.67 14.78 -9.93
C ALA A 194 -12.52 13.83 -10.31
N ILE A 195 -11.30 14.11 -9.84
CA ILE A 195 -10.14 13.25 -10.07
C ILE A 195 -10.31 11.91 -9.36
N SER A 196 -10.73 11.92 -8.10
CA SER A 196 -10.88 10.68 -7.34
C SER A 196 -11.99 9.78 -7.87
N LEU A 197 -13.09 10.37 -8.33
CA LEU A 197 -14.15 9.62 -9.00
C LEU A 197 -13.66 9.04 -10.33
N LEU A 198 -12.84 9.77 -11.09
CA LEU A 198 -12.25 9.27 -12.33
C LEU A 198 -11.40 8.02 -12.07
N PHE A 199 -10.51 8.08 -11.08
CA PHE A 199 -9.74 6.89 -10.69
C PHE A 199 -10.65 5.77 -10.22
N SER A 200 -11.66 6.06 -9.39
CA SER A 200 -12.58 5.02 -8.89
C SER A 200 -13.28 4.27 -10.02
N LEU A 201 -13.63 4.96 -11.12
CA LEU A 201 -14.24 4.36 -12.31
C LEU A 201 -13.23 3.61 -13.18
N ASP A 202 -11.99 4.07 -13.25
CA ASP A 202 -10.93 3.46 -14.07
C ASP A 202 -10.15 2.35 -13.38
N ILE A 203 -10.25 2.27 -12.06
CA ILE A 203 -9.65 1.21 -11.26
C ILE A 203 -10.13 -0.17 -11.70
N LEU A 204 -11.41 -0.32 -12.06
CA LEU A 204 -11.95 -1.58 -12.59
C LEU A 204 -11.13 -2.02 -13.82
N ASN A 205 -10.73 -1.08 -14.66
CA ASN A 205 -9.98 -1.34 -15.87
C ASN A 205 -8.47 -1.52 -15.65
N LEU A 206 -7.93 -1.08 -14.52
CA LEU A 206 -6.55 -1.40 -14.12
C LEU A 206 -6.45 -2.81 -13.51
N THR A 207 -7.58 -3.38 -13.08
CA THR A 207 -7.62 -4.66 -12.35
C THR A 207 -8.10 -5.86 -13.15
N GLU A 208 -8.95 -5.67 -14.18
CA GLU A 208 -9.72 -6.76 -14.78
C GLU A 208 -8.90 -7.72 -15.67
N ASP A 209 -7.72 -7.34 -16.13
CA ASP A 209 -6.82 -8.28 -16.80
C ASP A 209 -5.37 -8.00 -16.43
N LYS A 210 -4.78 -8.90 -15.63
CA LYS A 210 -3.36 -8.81 -15.25
C LYS A 210 -2.44 -8.82 -16.48
N LEU A 211 -2.95 -9.28 -17.63
CA LEU A 211 -2.21 -9.45 -18.87
C LEU A 211 -2.52 -8.36 -19.92
N ASP A 212 -3.37 -7.36 -19.65
CA ASP A 212 -3.61 -6.30 -20.64
C ASP A 212 -2.36 -5.39 -20.77
N PRO A 213 -1.63 -5.43 -21.91
CA PRO A 213 -0.44 -4.59 -22.10
C PRO A 213 -0.76 -3.09 -22.09
N ARG A 214 -2.02 -2.70 -22.28
CA ARG A 214 -2.44 -1.30 -22.21
C ARG A 214 -2.39 -0.76 -20.79
N ARG A 215 -2.51 -1.61 -19.77
CA ARG A 215 -2.46 -1.18 -18.37
C ARG A 215 -1.15 -0.47 -18.07
N ASP A 216 -0.04 -1.06 -18.50
CA ASP A 216 1.29 -0.51 -18.25
C ASP A 216 1.46 0.81 -19.03
N ALA A 217 0.97 0.89 -20.28
CA ALA A 217 0.97 2.12 -21.06
C ALA A 217 0.16 3.25 -20.38
N LYS A 218 -1.05 2.96 -19.88
CA LYS A 218 -1.87 3.94 -19.14
C LYS A 218 -1.17 4.44 -17.87
N MET A 219 -0.50 3.54 -17.16
CA MET A 219 0.24 3.89 -15.95
C MET A 219 1.47 4.75 -16.28
N GLN A 220 2.20 4.45 -17.36
CA GLN A 220 3.31 5.27 -17.83
C GLN A 220 2.84 6.65 -18.31
N ASP A 221 1.71 6.72 -19.02
CA ASP A 221 1.09 7.99 -19.41
C ASP A 221 0.72 8.83 -18.19
N LEU A 222 0.18 8.21 -17.14
CA LEU A 222 -0.13 8.87 -15.87
C LEU A 222 1.13 9.38 -15.18
N VAL A 223 2.19 8.56 -15.10
CA VAL A 223 3.50 8.96 -14.56
C VAL A 223 4.05 10.15 -15.35
N ALA A 224 4.01 10.11 -16.68
CA ALA A 224 4.40 11.23 -17.54
C ALA A 224 3.59 12.50 -17.24
N GLY A 225 2.28 12.36 -17.00
CA GLY A 225 1.40 13.48 -16.70
C GLY A 225 1.69 14.19 -15.38
N VAL A 226 2.12 13.45 -14.35
CA VAL A 226 2.40 14.03 -13.01
C VAL A 226 3.81 14.60 -12.86
N GLY A 227 4.69 14.40 -13.85
CA GLY A 227 6.07 14.92 -13.85
C GLY A 227 7.12 13.98 -14.44
N GLY A 228 6.76 12.72 -14.70
CA GLY A 228 7.61 11.73 -15.35
C GLY A 228 8.28 10.73 -14.41
N THR A 229 8.08 10.85 -13.09
CA THR A 229 8.66 9.92 -12.11
C THR A 229 7.63 9.25 -11.21
N TRP A 230 7.96 8.05 -10.71
CA TRP A 230 7.17 7.35 -9.70
C TRP A 230 7.12 8.13 -8.37
N GLU A 231 8.17 8.89 -8.07
CA GLU A 231 8.26 9.80 -6.92
C GLU A 231 7.21 10.91 -6.99
N GLU A 232 7.05 11.56 -8.14
CA GLU A 232 6.04 12.60 -8.33
C GLU A 232 4.63 12.03 -8.30
N LEU A 233 4.42 10.83 -8.86
CA LEU A 233 3.14 10.14 -8.75
C LEU A 233 2.82 9.84 -7.28
N ALA A 234 3.76 9.26 -6.53
CA ALA A 234 3.58 8.96 -5.12
C ALA A 234 3.30 10.23 -4.31
N SER A 235 4.09 11.30 -4.52
CA SER A 235 3.89 12.59 -3.86
C SER A 235 2.50 13.17 -4.16
N THR A 236 2.07 13.13 -5.43
CA THR A 236 0.76 13.60 -5.89
C THR A 236 -0.38 12.81 -5.23
N VAL A 237 -0.27 11.48 -5.16
CA VAL A 237 -1.23 10.60 -4.48
C VAL A 237 -1.34 10.96 -3.00
N LEU A 238 -0.22 11.03 -2.29
CA LEU A 238 -0.22 11.31 -0.84
C LEU A 238 -0.71 12.73 -0.54
N LYS A 239 -0.38 13.70 -1.39
CA LYS A 239 -0.89 15.06 -1.27
C LYS A 239 -2.40 15.12 -1.45
N HIS A 240 -2.97 14.38 -2.40
CA HIS A 240 -4.42 14.26 -2.55
C HIS A 240 -5.05 13.71 -1.26
N VAL A 241 -4.55 12.58 -0.76
CA VAL A 241 -5.09 11.95 0.45
C VAL A 241 -5.01 12.89 1.66
N ASN A 242 -3.88 13.58 1.85
CA ASN A 242 -3.69 14.55 2.93
C ASN A 242 -4.60 15.79 2.82
N LEU A 243 -5.00 16.20 1.61
CA LEU A 243 -5.97 17.29 1.47
C LEU A 243 -7.40 16.83 1.82
N GLY A 244 -7.74 15.59 1.48
CA GLY A 244 -9.03 14.99 1.88
C GLY A 244 -9.12 14.70 3.38
N ILE A 245 -8.02 14.19 3.96
CA ILE A 245 -7.91 13.80 5.38
C ILE A 245 -6.61 14.38 5.96
N PRO A 246 -6.59 15.67 6.32
CA PRO A 246 -5.38 16.33 6.81
C PRO A 246 -4.97 15.92 8.22
N SER A 247 -5.91 15.41 9.03
CA SER A 247 -5.63 14.98 10.40
C SER A 247 -6.48 13.79 10.84
N PRO A 248 -6.07 13.08 11.91
CA PRO A 248 -6.85 11.99 12.51
C PRO A 248 -8.23 12.44 13.06
N ASP A 249 -8.42 13.74 13.27
CA ASP A 249 -9.64 14.33 13.80
C ASP A 249 -10.56 14.87 12.69
N THR A 250 -10.23 14.59 11.42
CA THR A 250 -11.05 14.98 10.27
C THR A 250 -12.43 14.34 10.36
N ASP A 251 -13.48 15.16 10.31
CA ASP A 251 -14.86 14.69 10.31
C ASP A 251 -15.25 14.08 8.95
N VAL A 252 -14.84 12.83 8.74
CA VAL A 252 -15.20 12.02 7.56
C VAL A 252 -16.70 11.71 7.52
N GLY A 253 -17.38 11.76 8.67
CA GLY A 253 -18.78 11.41 8.83
C GLY A 253 -19.74 12.56 8.52
N GLY A 254 -19.34 13.80 8.76
CA GLY A 254 -20.12 15.00 8.49
C GLY A 254 -19.91 15.56 7.09
N ARG A 255 -18.69 15.49 6.52
CA ARG A 255 -18.43 15.94 5.15
C ARG A 255 -18.88 14.89 4.13
N THR A 256 -19.71 15.27 3.17
CA THR A 256 -20.21 14.33 2.14
C THR A 256 -19.15 13.99 1.09
N SER A 257 -18.13 14.82 0.92
CA SER A 257 -17.11 14.67 -0.13
C SER A 257 -15.92 13.79 0.25
N VAL A 258 -15.57 13.68 1.54
CA VAL A 258 -14.26 13.12 1.97
C VAL A 258 -14.03 11.69 1.47
N SER A 259 -15.02 10.79 1.59
CA SER A 259 -14.85 9.41 1.10
C SER A 259 -14.74 9.33 -0.43
N PRO A 260 -15.59 10.01 -1.23
CA PRO A 260 -15.35 10.17 -2.65
C PRO A 260 -13.97 10.75 -2.98
N ASP A 261 -13.48 11.72 -2.21
CA ASP A 261 -12.20 12.40 -2.45
C ASP A 261 -11.01 11.44 -2.26
N VAL A 262 -11.05 10.55 -1.28
CA VAL A 262 -9.93 9.64 -0.99
C VAL A 262 -10.08 8.26 -1.66
N GLY A 263 -11.31 7.85 -1.99
CA GLY A 263 -11.62 6.50 -2.47
C GLY A 263 -10.83 6.06 -3.71
N GLY A 264 -10.75 6.93 -4.72
CA GLY A 264 -10.00 6.64 -5.94
C GLY A 264 -8.50 6.49 -5.70
N MET A 265 -7.95 7.21 -4.74
CA MET A 265 -6.52 7.15 -4.40
C MET A 265 -6.18 5.85 -3.71
N VAL A 266 -6.99 5.45 -2.74
CA VAL A 266 -6.81 4.19 -2.01
C VAL A 266 -6.85 3.01 -2.94
N ALA A 267 -7.82 3.02 -3.85
CA ALA A 267 -7.95 1.96 -4.82
C ALA A 267 -6.84 2.03 -5.89
N LEU A 268 -6.33 3.20 -6.29
CA LEU A 268 -5.15 3.29 -7.16
C LEU A 268 -3.94 2.67 -6.46
N MET A 269 -3.69 3.04 -5.20
CA MET A 269 -2.61 2.49 -4.39
C MET A 269 -2.72 0.97 -4.31
N ARG A 270 -3.89 0.43 -3.93
CA ARG A 270 -4.12 -1.01 -3.77
C ARG A 270 -3.86 -1.80 -5.06
N ASN A 271 -4.39 -1.33 -6.18
CA ASN A 271 -4.30 -2.08 -7.42
C ASN A 271 -2.95 -1.93 -8.11
N ALA A 272 -2.28 -0.78 -7.92
CA ALA A 272 -0.92 -0.57 -8.40
C ALA A 272 0.15 -1.22 -7.50
N TYR A 273 -0.18 -1.50 -6.24
CA TYR A 273 0.76 -1.92 -5.19
C TYR A 273 1.62 -3.13 -5.59
N ASP A 274 0.97 -4.20 -6.07
CA ASP A 274 1.65 -5.46 -6.42
C ASP A 274 2.21 -5.44 -7.85
N LEU A 275 1.68 -4.56 -8.70
CA LEU A 275 2.01 -4.50 -10.12
C LEU A 275 3.26 -3.64 -10.39
N TYR A 276 3.47 -2.58 -9.59
CA TYR A 276 4.53 -1.60 -9.82
C TYR A 276 5.40 -1.42 -8.57
N PRO A 277 6.45 -2.26 -8.38
CA PRO A 277 7.35 -2.19 -7.23
C PRO A 277 8.01 -0.82 -7.04
N GLU A 278 8.30 -0.12 -8.14
CA GLU A 278 8.88 1.22 -8.15
C GLU A 278 7.93 2.23 -7.52
N PHE A 279 6.63 2.15 -7.85
CA PHE A 279 5.60 2.98 -7.26
C PHE A 279 5.42 2.68 -5.76
N ARG A 280 5.39 1.39 -5.38
CA ARG A 280 5.35 0.97 -3.97
C ARG A 280 6.53 1.52 -3.18
N ALA A 281 7.74 1.45 -3.74
CA ALA A 281 8.95 1.98 -3.13
C ALA A 281 8.90 3.52 -3.03
N ALA A 282 8.38 4.20 -4.04
CA ALA A 282 8.18 5.64 -4.05
C ALA A 282 7.15 6.09 -3.00
N LEU A 283 6.02 5.40 -2.86
CA LEU A 283 5.04 5.63 -1.78
C LEU A 283 5.68 5.49 -0.40
N ALA A 284 6.48 4.44 -0.20
CA ALA A 284 7.20 4.23 1.05
C ALA A 284 8.19 5.36 1.35
N ARG A 285 8.94 5.84 0.34
CA ARG A 285 9.85 7.00 0.52
C ARG A 285 9.12 8.32 0.81
N ASN A 286 7.90 8.49 0.30
CA ASN A 286 7.10 9.70 0.50
C ASN A 286 6.22 9.67 1.78
N GLY A 287 6.36 8.65 2.64
CA GLY A 287 5.70 8.63 3.95
C GLY A 287 4.25 8.13 3.94
N ILE A 288 3.92 7.18 3.05
CA ILE A 288 2.59 6.55 2.97
C ILE A 288 2.10 5.99 4.30
N ILE A 289 2.99 5.48 5.17
CA ILE A 289 2.59 4.88 6.44
C ILE A 289 1.92 5.90 7.34
N ARG A 290 2.50 7.10 7.46
CA ARG A 290 1.88 8.19 8.22
C ARG A 290 0.48 8.50 7.69
N VAL A 291 0.34 8.63 6.37
CA VAL A 291 -0.93 8.92 5.70
C VAL A 291 -1.96 7.83 5.98
N LEU A 292 -1.59 6.55 5.86
CA LEU A 292 -2.48 5.42 6.13
C LEU A 292 -2.93 5.39 7.60
N VAL A 293 -2.01 5.57 8.55
CA VAL A 293 -2.35 5.61 9.99
C VAL A 293 -3.31 6.77 10.27
N THR A 294 -3.04 7.97 9.72
CA THR A 294 -3.93 9.13 9.82
C THR A 294 -5.32 8.84 9.26
N CYS A 295 -5.40 8.25 8.07
CA CYS A 295 -6.68 7.90 7.44
C CYS A 295 -7.47 6.89 8.28
N ILE A 296 -6.86 5.79 8.72
CA ILE A 296 -7.57 4.76 9.51
C ILE A 296 -8.13 5.39 10.79
N ARG A 297 -7.37 6.26 11.47
CA ARG A 297 -7.82 6.94 12.68
C ARG A 297 -9.02 7.87 12.40
N ALA A 298 -8.94 8.69 11.35
CA ALA A 298 -10.06 9.56 10.95
C ALA A 298 -11.33 8.74 10.63
N TYR A 299 -11.18 7.63 9.90
CA TYR A 299 -12.27 6.71 9.60
C TYR A 299 -12.86 6.03 10.84
N ASN A 300 -12.02 5.62 11.80
CA ASN A 300 -12.48 5.06 13.07
C ASN A 300 -13.32 6.06 13.87
N ASN A 301 -12.86 7.31 13.95
CA ASN A 301 -13.56 8.38 14.66
C ASN A 301 -14.91 8.74 14.03
N GLY A 302 -15.01 8.69 12.70
CA GLY A 302 -16.25 8.98 11.97
C GLY A 302 -17.15 7.76 11.68
N TYR A 303 -16.81 6.57 12.18
CA TYR A 303 -17.43 5.33 11.71
C TYR A 303 -18.95 5.29 11.90
N GLU A 304 -19.47 5.67 13.06
CA GLU A 304 -20.93 5.64 13.32
C GLU A 304 -21.71 6.57 12.37
N ALA A 305 -21.12 7.70 11.99
CA ALA A 305 -21.72 8.60 11.02
C ALA A 305 -21.67 8.02 9.59
N LEU A 306 -20.58 7.36 9.23
CA LEU A 306 -20.44 6.66 7.94
C LEU A 306 -21.41 5.48 7.83
N GLN A 307 -21.56 4.69 8.89
CA GLN A 307 -22.48 3.56 8.94
C GLN A 307 -23.93 3.99 8.72
N ARG A 308 -24.35 5.12 9.31
CA ARG A 308 -25.68 5.70 9.10
C ARG A 308 -25.93 6.15 7.66
N ARG A 309 -24.89 6.47 6.89
CA ARG A 309 -24.99 6.88 5.48
C ARG A 309 -25.07 5.69 4.51
N GLY A 310 -24.62 4.51 4.90
CA GLY A 310 -24.66 3.29 4.08
C GLY A 310 -23.56 3.20 3.01
N PHE A 311 -23.70 2.22 2.11
CA PHE A 311 -22.77 1.98 0.99
C PHE A 311 -22.75 3.16 0.00
N PRO A 312 -21.60 3.51 -0.61
CA PRO A 312 -20.27 2.87 -0.58
C PRO A 312 -19.34 3.31 0.56
N TYR A 313 -19.82 4.20 1.44
CA TYR A 313 -18.97 4.87 2.43
C TYR A 313 -18.42 3.94 3.52
N ALA A 314 -19.11 2.82 3.77
CA ALA A 314 -18.73 1.84 4.80
C ALA A 314 -17.55 0.94 4.41
N ASP A 315 -17.28 0.75 3.11
CA ASP A 315 -16.29 -0.24 2.65
C ASP A 315 -14.89 0.35 2.45
N LEU A 316 -14.79 1.68 2.26
CA LEU A 316 -13.51 2.36 2.10
C LEU A 316 -12.55 2.22 3.31
N PRO A 317 -13.00 2.35 4.58
CA PRO A 317 -12.18 2.05 5.75
C PRO A 317 -11.49 0.69 5.66
N GLU A 318 -12.13 -0.28 5.01
CA GLU A 318 -11.66 -1.67 4.96
C GLU A 318 -10.44 -1.89 4.07
N GLN A 319 -10.15 -0.93 3.20
CA GLN A 319 -9.03 -1.03 2.27
C GLN A 319 -7.71 -0.55 2.87
N PHE A 320 -7.75 0.26 3.93
CA PHE A 320 -6.52 0.83 4.52
C PHE A 320 -5.70 -0.18 5.33
N PRO A 321 -6.26 -1.04 6.21
CA PRO A 321 -5.44 -1.97 6.98
C PRO A 321 -4.63 -2.95 6.13
N PRO A 322 -5.16 -3.58 5.06
CA PRO A 322 -4.34 -4.41 4.16
C PRO A 322 -3.19 -3.64 3.49
N LEU A 323 -3.43 -2.40 3.05
CA LEU A 323 -2.39 -1.53 2.51
C LEU A 323 -1.30 -1.22 3.54
N LEU A 324 -1.70 -0.91 4.78
CA LEU A 324 -0.78 -0.64 5.88
C LEU A 324 0.07 -1.89 6.17
N VAL A 325 -0.54 -3.06 6.28
CA VAL A 325 0.19 -4.34 6.46
C VAL A 325 1.19 -4.56 5.32
N GLY A 326 0.77 -4.34 4.08
CA GLY A 326 1.65 -4.45 2.92
C GLY A 326 2.91 -3.59 3.10
N HIS A 327 2.74 -2.32 3.46
CA HIS A 327 3.87 -1.40 3.63
C HIS A 327 4.73 -1.73 4.86
N LEU A 328 4.13 -2.18 5.97
CA LEU A 328 4.86 -2.59 7.17
C LEU A 328 5.67 -3.88 6.98
N THR A 329 5.28 -4.73 6.02
CA THR A 329 5.98 -5.97 5.67
C THR A 329 7.05 -5.79 4.58
N THR A 330 7.32 -4.54 4.16
CA THR A 330 8.40 -4.25 3.20
C THR A 330 9.80 -4.45 3.80
N LEU A 331 10.82 -4.33 2.95
CA LEU A 331 12.20 -4.16 3.38
C LEU A 331 12.30 -3.03 4.41
N ARG A 332 13.13 -3.23 5.43
CA ARG A 332 13.28 -2.32 6.57
C ARG A 332 11.98 -2.12 7.37
N SER A 333 11.24 -3.23 7.58
CA SER A 333 10.01 -3.26 8.36
C SER A 333 10.11 -2.53 9.70
N HIS A 334 11.24 -2.62 10.42
CA HIS A 334 11.47 -1.91 11.68
C HIS A 334 11.45 -0.37 11.52
N GLU A 335 12.07 0.20 10.48
CA GLU A 335 11.97 1.65 10.18
C GLU A 335 10.52 2.05 9.89
N ARG A 336 9.78 1.19 9.18
CA ARG A 336 8.37 1.37 8.85
C ARG A 336 7.46 1.31 10.08
N ILE A 337 7.78 0.42 11.03
CA ILE A 337 7.10 0.35 12.32
C ILE A 337 7.39 1.59 13.15
N ILE A 338 8.62 2.11 13.17
CA ILE A 338 8.95 3.39 13.83
C ILE A 338 8.11 4.52 13.23
N GLU A 339 8.05 4.64 11.91
CA GLU A 339 7.21 5.63 11.22
C GLU A 339 5.73 5.52 11.62
N ALA A 340 5.20 4.29 11.68
CA ALA A 340 3.83 4.04 12.09
C ALA A 340 3.57 4.42 13.56
N LEU A 341 4.49 4.07 14.46
CA LEU A 341 4.40 4.43 15.88
C LEU A 341 4.40 5.95 16.06
N GLN A 342 5.27 6.67 15.34
CA GLN A 342 5.31 8.14 15.32
C GLN A 342 4.03 8.75 14.76
N ALA A 343 3.37 8.08 13.82
CA ALA A 343 2.07 8.50 13.28
C ALA A 343 0.88 8.18 14.22
N GLY A 344 1.13 7.52 15.35
CA GLY A 344 0.11 7.16 16.34
C GLY A 344 -0.50 5.78 16.14
N LEU A 345 0.26 4.79 15.63
CA LEU A 345 -0.21 3.40 15.47
C LEU A 345 -0.79 2.79 16.76
N LEU A 346 -0.18 3.05 17.92
CA LEU A 346 -0.72 2.52 19.18
C LEU A 346 -2.05 3.16 19.56
N ARG A 347 -2.16 4.48 19.38
CA ARG A 347 -3.42 5.20 19.59
C ARG A 347 -4.50 4.70 18.61
N LEU A 348 -4.12 4.40 17.37
CA LEU A 348 -5.00 3.74 16.41
C LEU A 348 -5.52 2.39 16.93
N PHE A 349 -4.68 1.55 17.55
CA PHE A 349 -5.15 0.29 18.14
C PHE A 349 -6.14 0.48 19.29
N VAL A 350 -5.88 1.47 20.16
CA VAL A 350 -6.79 1.84 21.25
C VAL A 350 -8.14 2.28 20.70
N GLU A 351 -8.13 3.23 19.76
CA GLU A 351 -9.33 3.73 19.08
C GLU A 351 -10.07 2.60 18.34
N PHE A 352 -9.35 1.73 17.63
CA PHE A 352 -9.92 0.61 16.88
C PHE A 352 -10.63 -0.41 17.79
N GLY A 353 -9.95 -0.87 18.85
CA GLY A 353 -10.50 -1.90 19.74
C GLY A 353 -11.60 -1.38 20.68
N ALA A 354 -11.65 -0.06 20.94
CA ALA A 354 -12.73 0.57 21.68
C ALA A 354 -14.05 0.61 20.91
N HIS A 355 -13.99 0.81 19.58
CA HIS A 355 -15.18 1.04 18.77
C HIS A 355 -15.69 -0.23 18.08
N CYS A 356 -14.87 -1.29 17.89
CA CYS A 356 -15.24 -2.57 17.24
C CYS A 356 -16.06 -2.42 15.95
N ALA A 357 -15.86 -1.29 15.28
CA ALA A 357 -16.85 -0.79 14.37
C ALA A 357 -16.69 -1.43 12.98
N ILE A 358 -15.45 -1.73 12.59
CA ILE A 358 -15.13 -2.19 11.23
C ILE A 358 -15.39 -3.69 11.05
N ARG A 359 -15.89 -4.09 9.86
CA ARG A 359 -16.15 -5.49 9.52
C ARG A 359 -14.91 -6.38 9.60
N ASN A 360 -15.14 -7.69 9.55
CA ASN A 360 -14.16 -8.77 9.69
C ASN A 360 -12.85 -8.59 8.92
N GLN A 361 -12.87 -8.04 7.69
CA GLN A 361 -11.65 -7.97 6.87
C GLN A 361 -10.60 -7.00 7.40
N SER A 362 -11.02 -5.86 7.96
CA SER A 362 -10.10 -4.90 8.60
C SER A 362 -9.48 -5.43 9.87
N ARG A 363 -10.24 -6.27 10.59
CA ARG A 363 -9.78 -6.92 11.81
C ARG A 363 -8.57 -7.79 11.51
N VAL A 364 -8.57 -8.55 10.42
CA VAL A 364 -7.41 -9.36 10.00
C VAL A 364 -6.13 -8.52 10.01
N GLY A 365 -6.14 -7.38 9.33
CA GLY A 365 -4.95 -6.54 9.18
C GLY A 365 -4.46 -6.01 10.52
N MET A 366 -5.37 -5.49 11.35
CA MET A 366 -5.03 -4.96 12.67
C MET A 366 -4.52 -6.06 13.62
N TYR A 367 -5.15 -7.24 13.60
CA TYR A 367 -4.75 -8.39 14.40
C TYR A 367 -3.37 -8.87 13.98
N PHE A 368 -3.11 -8.96 12.67
CA PHE A 368 -1.82 -9.37 12.15
C PHE A 368 -0.69 -8.41 12.58
N ILE A 369 -0.93 -7.09 12.52
CA ILE A 369 0.06 -6.11 12.98
C ILE A 369 0.33 -6.29 14.48
N LEU A 370 -0.70 -6.42 15.31
CA LEU A 370 -0.58 -6.53 16.76
C LEU A 370 0.01 -7.88 17.22
N GLN A 371 -0.39 -8.97 16.59
CA GLN A 371 -0.02 -10.34 16.97
C GLN A 371 1.32 -10.78 16.37
N SER A 372 1.69 -10.27 15.20
CA SER A 372 2.89 -10.73 14.49
C SER A 372 3.92 -9.60 14.35
N LEU A 373 3.56 -8.52 13.65
CA LEU A 373 4.56 -7.51 13.25
C LEU A 373 5.17 -6.73 14.43
N LEU A 374 4.35 -6.29 15.40
CA LEU A 374 4.85 -5.56 16.56
C LEU A 374 5.69 -6.43 17.51
N PRO A 375 5.27 -7.67 17.88
CA PRO A 375 6.12 -8.60 18.60
C PRO A 375 7.44 -8.86 17.88
N GLU A 376 7.42 -9.18 16.58
CA GLU A 376 8.64 -9.39 15.77
C GLU A 376 9.56 -8.17 15.79
N SER A 377 9.00 -6.97 15.64
CA SER A 377 9.77 -5.72 15.54
C SER A 377 10.30 -5.22 16.88
N SER A 378 9.76 -5.68 18.01
CA SER A 378 10.22 -5.24 19.33
C SER A 378 11.57 -5.85 19.76
N VAL A 379 12.24 -6.61 18.89
CA VAL A 379 13.65 -7.01 19.09
C VAL A 379 14.65 -5.93 18.72
N PHE A 380 14.21 -4.90 17.97
CA PHE A 380 15.06 -3.80 17.55
C PHE A 380 15.09 -2.72 18.64
N HIS A 381 16.29 -2.27 18.97
CA HIS A 381 16.55 -1.17 19.91
C HIS A 381 15.82 0.11 19.49
N SER A 382 15.94 0.46 18.21
CA SER A 382 15.30 1.64 17.61
C SER A 382 13.77 1.61 17.76
N VAL A 383 13.16 0.45 17.53
CA VAL A 383 11.71 0.24 17.70
C VAL A 383 11.32 0.33 19.17
N LEU A 384 12.05 -0.30 20.09
CA LEU A 384 11.75 -0.24 21.53
C LEU A 384 11.85 1.17 22.10
N ARG A 385 12.84 1.97 21.66
CA ARG A 385 12.93 3.38 22.05
C ARG A 385 11.69 4.16 21.61
N GLN A 386 11.22 3.94 20.38
CA GLN A 386 9.99 4.57 19.90
C GLN A 386 8.75 4.04 20.66
N LEU A 387 8.67 2.74 20.94
CA LEU A 387 7.60 2.17 21.76
C LEU A 387 7.56 2.78 23.16
N ARG A 388 8.71 3.02 23.80
CA ARG A 388 8.78 3.68 25.12
C ARG A 388 8.08 5.05 25.09
N ILE A 389 8.29 5.83 24.03
CA ILE A 389 7.66 7.13 23.83
C ILE A 389 6.16 6.96 23.60
N SER A 390 5.78 6.15 22.61
CA SER A 390 4.37 5.97 22.22
C SER A 390 3.51 5.33 23.31
N MET A 391 4.08 4.42 24.12
CA MET A 391 3.40 3.83 25.28
C MET A 391 3.14 4.87 26.38
N LYS A 392 4.09 5.79 26.62
CA LYS A 392 3.90 6.89 27.57
C LYS A 392 2.80 7.86 27.10
N GLU A 393 2.73 8.11 25.80
CA GLU A 393 1.71 9.00 25.21
C GLU A 393 0.28 8.46 25.34
N ILE A 394 0.08 7.14 25.20
CA ILE A 394 -1.25 6.51 25.33
C ILE A 394 -1.64 6.20 26.79
N GLY A 395 -0.66 6.11 27.69
CA GLY A 395 -0.88 5.70 29.08
C GLY A 395 -1.15 4.19 29.24
N ASP A 396 -1.44 3.75 30.47
CA ASP A 396 -1.84 2.36 30.72
C ASP A 396 -3.30 2.15 30.30
N VAL A 397 -3.48 1.43 29.19
CA VAL A 397 -4.81 1.05 28.66
C VAL A 397 -5.15 -0.36 29.16
N PRO A 398 -6.15 -0.52 30.06
CA PRO A 398 -6.49 -1.84 30.58
C PRO A 398 -7.18 -2.70 29.50
N PRO A 399 -7.05 -4.04 29.54
CA PRO A 399 -7.73 -4.94 28.59
C PRO A 399 -9.26 -4.74 28.54
N SER A 400 -9.89 -4.28 29.63
CA SER A 400 -11.32 -3.98 29.70
C SER A 400 -11.76 -2.77 28.84
N HIS A 401 -10.81 -2.00 28.30
CA HIS A 401 -11.10 -0.91 27.38
C HIS A 401 -11.59 -1.41 26.01
N PHE A 402 -11.23 -2.63 25.64
CA PHE A 402 -11.56 -3.21 24.34
C PHE A 402 -12.87 -3.98 24.39
N ARG A 403 -13.74 -3.76 23.40
CA ARG A 403 -15.01 -4.49 23.28
C ARG A 403 -14.81 -5.92 22.79
N ASP A 404 -13.77 -6.17 22.02
CA ASP A 404 -13.41 -7.48 21.51
C ASP A 404 -12.46 -8.21 22.47
N SER A 405 -12.89 -9.35 22.99
CA SER A 405 -12.13 -10.14 23.97
C SER A 405 -10.85 -10.75 23.38
N GLU A 406 -10.86 -11.11 22.09
CA GLU A 406 -9.68 -11.63 21.41
C GLU A 406 -8.64 -10.50 21.22
N PHE A 407 -9.08 -9.34 20.73
CA PHE A 407 -8.22 -8.16 20.60
C PHE A 407 -7.66 -7.72 21.96
N SER A 408 -8.51 -7.73 23.00
CA SER A 408 -8.13 -7.47 24.39
C SER A 408 -7.02 -8.40 24.88
N THR A 409 -7.15 -9.70 24.60
CA THR A 409 -6.15 -10.72 24.94
C THR A 409 -4.84 -10.49 24.19
N LEU A 410 -4.91 -10.21 22.89
CA LEU A 410 -3.74 -9.91 22.07
C LEU A 410 -3.01 -8.66 22.57
N TRP A 411 -3.74 -7.59 22.88
CA TRP A 411 -3.20 -6.36 23.44
C TRP A 411 -2.52 -6.59 24.78
N GLY A 412 -3.15 -7.37 25.68
CA GLY A 412 -2.59 -7.72 26.97
C GLY A 412 -1.27 -8.48 26.84
N ASN A 413 -1.25 -9.54 26.03
CA ASN A 413 -0.06 -10.34 25.77
C ASN A 413 1.08 -9.50 25.18
N TRP A 414 0.77 -8.68 24.17
CA TRP A 414 1.74 -7.79 23.54
C TRP A 414 2.28 -6.74 24.51
N THR A 415 1.42 -6.11 25.31
CA THR A 415 1.83 -5.10 26.30
C THR A 415 2.77 -5.69 27.35
N THR A 416 2.49 -6.91 27.84
CA THR A 416 3.37 -7.63 28.76
C THR A 416 4.75 -7.86 28.12
N LEU A 417 4.78 -8.39 26.89
CA LEU A 417 6.03 -8.61 26.15
C LEU A 417 6.84 -7.32 25.99
N VAL A 418 6.20 -6.21 25.60
CA VAL A 418 6.88 -4.92 25.43
C VAL A 418 7.41 -4.39 26.76
N LYS A 419 6.66 -4.51 27.86
CA LYS A 419 7.12 -4.08 29.19
C LYS A 419 8.36 -4.87 29.64
N GLU A 420 8.37 -6.18 29.45
CA GLU A 420 9.56 -7.01 29.71
C GLU A 420 10.77 -6.53 28.88
N ARG A 421 10.56 -6.27 27.59
CA ARG A 421 11.63 -5.80 26.69
C ARG A 421 12.13 -4.41 26.99
N LEU A 422 11.26 -3.51 27.44
CA LEU A 422 11.64 -2.18 27.87
C LEU A 422 12.54 -2.23 29.12
N GLN A 423 12.31 -3.17 30.04
CA GLN A 423 13.22 -3.40 31.17
C GLN A 423 14.59 -3.91 30.69
N VAL A 424 14.63 -4.82 29.71
CA VAL A 424 15.90 -5.27 29.10
C VAL A 424 16.61 -4.09 28.43
N LEU A 425 15.88 -3.23 27.71
CA LEU A 425 16.42 -2.03 27.08
C LEU A 425 17.01 -1.07 28.12
N GLU A 426 16.32 -0.80 29.24
CA GLU A 426 16.81 0.08 30.30
C GLU A 426 18.13 -0.43 30.91
N ARG A 427 18.21 -1.73 31.20
CA ARG A 427 19.44 -2.35 31.71
C ARG A 427 20.58 -2.35 30.70
N TYR A 428 20.26 -2.50 29.41
CA TYR A 428 21.22 -2.35 28.32
C TYR A 428 21.75 -0.92 28.22
N GLU A 429 20.88 0.08 28.24
CA GLU A 429 21.26 1.51 28.20
C GLU A 429 22.05 1.93 29.45
N ALA A 430 21.78 1.30 30.60
CA ALA A 430 22.55 1.48 31.85
C ALA A 430 23.92 0.76 31.86
N GLY A 431 24.23 -0.04 30.83
CA GLY A 431 25.48 -0.79 30.73
C GLY A 431 25.54 -2.05 31.61
N GLU A 432 24.42 -2.46 32.21
CA GLU A 432 24.34 -3.66 33.05
C GLU A 432 24.34 -4.96 32.23
N LEU A 433 23.83 -4.91 31.01
CA LEU A 433 23.81 -6.06 30.10
C LEU A 433 25.07 -6.07 29.25
N ALA A 434 26.09 -6.78 29.72
CA ALA A 434 27.27 -7.05 28.92
C ALA A 434 26.90 -7.88 27.68
N SER A 435 27.21 -7.36 26.50
CA SER A 435 27.17 -8.17 25.28
C SER A 435 28.34 -9.16 25.31
N LEU A 436 28.09 -10.35 25.85
CA LEU A 436 29.01 -11.48 25.76
C LEU A 436 29.07 -11.96 24.31
N ARG A 437 30.27 -12.34 23.86
CA ARG A 437 30.52 -12.98 22.57
C ARG A 437 31.40 -14.20 22.77
N ALA A 438 31.08 -15.25 22.05
CA ALA A 438 31.94 -16.42 21.92
C ALA A 438 33.13 -16.12 21.03
N CYS A 439 34.25 -16.77 21.30
CA CYS A 439 35.34 -16.86 20.36
C CYS A 439 34.91 -17.70 19.14
N ASP A 440 35.13 -17.20 17.93
CA ASP A 440 34.85 -17.91 16.68
C ASP A 440 35.89 -19.00 16.35
N ASN A 441 37.03 -19.02 17.06
CA ASN A 441 37.87 -20.21 17.05
C ASN A 441 37.08 -21.33 17.72
N LEU A 442 36.58 -22.25 16.90
CA LEU A 442 35.78 -23.38 17.31
C LEU A 442 36.45 -24.24 18.41
N LYS A 443 37.77 -24.26 18.54
CA LYS A 443 38.44 -24.98 19.65
C LYS A 443 38.42 -24.22 20.99
N CYS A 444 37.99 -22.97 20.98
CA CYS A 444 37.85 -22.10 22.15
C CYS A 444 36.37 -21.99 22.52
N SER A 445 36.06 -22.19 23.81
CA SER A 445 34.72 -22.04 24.37
C SER A 445 34.56 -20.76 25.20
N LEU A 446 35.54 -19.84 25.12
CA LEU A 446 35.56 -18.65 25.96
C LEU A 446 34.51 -17.64 25.50
N LEU A 447 33.66 -17.21 26.44
CA LEU A 447 32.71 -16.11 26.31
C LEU A 447 33.31 -14.88 26.99
N LEU A 448 33.48 -13.78 26.26
CA LEU A 448 34.03 -12.53 26.78
C LEU A 448 33.11 -11.35 26.52
N PRO A 449 33.15 -10.30 27.35
CA PRO A 449 32.52 -9.02 27.02
C PRO A 449 33.03 -8.46 25.70
N ASN A 450 32.16 -7.82 24.91
CA ASN A 450 32.49 -7.28 23.59
C ASN A 450 33.70 -6.31 23.56
N GLY A 451 34.01 -5.63 24.67
CA GLY A 451 35.21 -4.78 24.78
C GLY A 451 36.53 -5.53 24.96
N GLN A 452 36.47 -6.82 25.30
CA GLN A 452 37.65 -7.67 25.54
C GLN A 452 37.92 -8.66 24.40
N ILE A 453 37.05 -8.71 23.39
CA ILE A 453 37.16 -9.64 22.27
C ILE A 453 37.61 -8.90 21.00
N LYS A 454 38.67 -9.41 20.35
CA LYS A 454 39.26 -8.82 19.15
C LYS A 454 38.42 -9.19 17.93
N ARG A 455 38.36 -8.31 16.92
CA ARG A 455 37.68 -8.60 15.64
C ARG A 455 38.70 -8.95 14.56
N CYS A 456 38.32 -9.81 13.62
CA CYS A 456 39.08 -9.98 12.39
C CYS A 456 39.17 -8.65 11.63
N SER A 457 40.38 -8.19 11.31
CA SER A 457 40.59 -6.94 10.56
C SER A 457 40.07 -7.01 9.11
N GLY A 458 39.94 -8.21 8.55
CA GLY A 458 39.44 -8.44 7.19
C GLY A 458 37.92 -8.31 7.09
N CYS A 459 37.17 -9.26 7.67
CA CYS A 459 35.71 -9.29 7.57
C CYS A 459 35.01 -8.48 8.67
N GLN A 460 35.64 -8.29 9.83
CA GLN A 460 35.07 -7.72 11.06
C GLN A 460 33.79 -8.41 11.57
N SER A 461 33.45 -9.57 10.99
CA SER A 461 32.32 -10.42 11.40
C SER A 461 32.74 -11.48 12.41
N ALA A 462 34.00 -11.92 12.37
CA ALA A 462 34.55 -12.90 13.30
C ALA A 462 35.25 -12.24 14.50
N TYR A 463 35.15 -12.87 15.66
CA TYR A 463 35.56 -12.42 16.98
C TYR A 463 36.46 -13.46 17.66
N TYR A 464 37.58 -13.00 18.24
CA TYR A 464 38.57 -13.86 18.87
C TYR A 464 38.98 -13.32 20.22
N CYS A 465 39.08 -14.19 21.22
CA CYS A 465 39.59 -13.80 22.54
C CYS A 465 41.08 -13.43 22.52
N SER A 466 41.83 -13.93 21.54
CA SER A 466 43.26 -13.68 21.41
C SER A 466 43.75 -13.79 19.95
N GLU A 467 44.96 -13.31 19.68
CA GLU A 467 45.57 -13.45 18.34
C GLU A 467 45.93 -14.90 18.03
N GLU A 468 46.27 -15.69 19.04
CA GLU A 468 46.55 -17.12 18.92
C GLU A 468 45.31 -17.85 18.43
N CYS A 469 44.14 -17.54 19.00
CA CYS A 469 42.86 -18.08 18.54
C CYS A 469 42.54 -17.68 17.09
N GLN A 470 42.77 -16.41 16.73
CA GLN A 470 42.60 -15.96 15.35
C GLN A 470 43.54 -16.71 14.39
N ARG A 471 44.84 -16.84 14.73
CA ARG A 471 45.83 -17.52 13.89
C ARG A 471 45.52 -19.01 13.73
N ALA A 472 45.03 -19.66 14.79
CA ALA A 472 44.60 -21.04 14.76
C ALA A 472 43.43 -21.24 13.79
N ASP A 473 42.37 -20.46 13.96
CA ASP A 473 41.17 -20.51 13.10
C ASP A 473 41.47 -20.10 11.64
N TYR A 474 42.45 -19.23 11.42
CA TYR A 474 42.82 -18.76 10.09
C TYR A 474 43.48 -19.82 9.20
N LYS A 475 44.22 -20.79 9.77
CA LYS A 475 45.09 -21.71 8.99
C LYS A 475 44.57 -23.14 8.86
N THR A 476 43.75 -23.65 9.77
CA THR A 476 43.49 -25.09 9.87
C THR A 476 42.21 -25.56 9.17
N GLY A 477 42.35 -26.52 8.25
CA GLY A 477 41.24 -27.35 7.74
C GLY A 477 40.44 -26.79 6.56
N ALA A 478 39.42 -27.53 6.15
CA ALA A 478 38.48 -27.12 5.10
C ALA A 478 37.66 -25.88 5.50
N ALA A 479 37.36 -25.74 6.79
CA ALA A 479 36.60 -24.64 7.40
C ALA A 479 37.46 -23.45 7.88
N ALA A 480 38.71 -23.34 7.43
CA ALA A 480 39.59 -22.25 7.84
C ALA A 480 39.00 -20.88 7.52
N HIS A 481 39.03 -19.95 8.49
CA HIS A 481 38.49 -18.59 8.33
C HIS A 481 39.05 -17.86 7.12
N ARG A 482 40.29 -18.16 6.70
CA ARG A 482 40.91 -17.58 5.49
C ARG A 482 40.04 -17.72 4.24
N LYS A 483 39.33 -18.84 4.08
CA LYS A 483 38.43 -19.07 2.93
C LYS A 483 37.09 -18.35 3.10
N LEU A 484 36.60 -18.28 4.34
CA LEU A 484 35.30 -17.66 4.67
C LEU A 484 35.37 -16.14 4.79
N CYS A 485 36.54 -15.56 5.09
CA CYS A 485 36.70 -14.13 5.35
C CYS A 485 36.17 -13.23 4.22
N PRO A 486 36.47 -13.46 2.93
CA PRO A 486 35.90 -12.67 1.84
C PRO A 486 34.38 -12.78 1.75
N MET A 487 33.82 -13.98 1.97
CA MET A 487 32.37 -14.19 1.97
C MET A 487 31.70 -13.46 3.13
N LEU A 488 32.21 -13.61 4.35
CA LEU A 488 31.69 -12.92 5.53
C LEU A 488 31.79 -11.40 5.41
N LYS A 489 32.82 -10.89 4.73
CA LYS A 489 32.95 -9.47 4.41
C LYS A 489 31.85 -9.02 3.45
N SER A 490 31.67 -9.74 2.34
CA SER A 490 30.64 -9.44 1.35
C SER A 490 29.22 -9.55 1.94
N GLU A 491 28.95 -10.56 2.76
CA GLU A 491 27.68 -10.71 3.48
C GLU A 491 27.45 -9.54 4.43
N ARG A 492 28.47 -9.12 5.18
CA ARG A 492 28.37 -7.95 6.06
C ARG A 492 28.06 -6.69 5.27
N GLU A 493 28.77 -6.44 4.17
CA GLU A 493 28.54 -5.27 3.31
C GLU A 493 27.14 -5.30 2.66
N ALA A 494 26.62 -6.48 2.33
CA ALA A 494 25.25 -6.64 1.82
C ALA A 494 24.17 -6.45 2.90
N LEU A 495 24.43 -6.84 4.15
CA LEU A 495 23.50 -6.75 5.28
C LEU A 495 23.62 -5.44 6.10
N ASP A 496 24.76 -4.74 6.02
CA ASP A 496 25.02 -3.46 6.70
C ASP A 496 23.98 -2.37 6.49
N PRO A 497 23.42 -2.16 5.28
CA PRO A 497 22.46 -1.08 5.10
C PRO A 497 21.08 -1.35 5.73
N GLU A 498 20.80 -2.54 6.25
CA GLU A 498 19.45 -2.89 6.73
C GLU A 498 19.26 -2.81 8.24
N ILE A 499 20.28 -3.04 9.07
CA ILE A 499 20.13 -3.04 10.54
C ILE A 499 21.23 -2.20 11.16
N SER A 500 20.85 -1.22 11.98
CA SER A 500 21.80 -0.33 12.65
C SER A 500 22.78 -1.08 13.56
N ALA A 501 23.96 -0.50 13.79
CA ALA A 501 24.96 -1.09 14.69
C ALA A 501 24.43 -1.21 16.14
N GLU A 502 23.60 -0.26 16.57
CA GLU A 502 22.93 -0.28 17.88
C GLU A 502 21.94 -1.45 17.97
N ASP A 503 21.08 -1.62 16.96
CA ASP A 503 20.11 -2.72 16.90
C ASP A 503 20.81 -4.08 16.95
N ARG A 504 21.93 -4.26 16.23
CA ARG A 504 22.72 -5.51 16.26
C ARG A 504 23.34 -5.80 17.62
N THR A 505 23.75 -4.75 18.33
CA THR A 505 24.38 -4.87 19.65
C THR A 505 23.33 -5.19 20.70
N PHE A 506 22.20 -4.49 20.66
CA PHE A 506 21.06 -4.75 21.51
C PHE A 506 20.44 -6.13 21.28
N LEU A 507 20.23 -6.56 20.03
CA LEU A 507 19.69 -7.89 19.73
C LEU A 507 20.53 -9.00 20.39
N ARG A 508 21.85 -8.83 20.43
CA ARG A 508 22.75 -9.76 21.13
C ARG A 508 22.63 -9.67 22.65
N ALA A 509 22.46 -8.47 23.21
CA ALA A 509 22.19 -8.31 24.64
C ALA A 509 20.85 -8.97 25.02
N LEU A 510 19.81 -8.82 24.18
CA LEU A 510 18.53 -9.48 24.33
C LEU A 510 18.67 -11.01 24.27
N MET A 511 19.39 -11.55 23.28
CA MET A 511 19.68 -12.99 23.20
C MET A 511 20.38 -13.51 24.46
N ASN A 512 21.40 -12.81 24.94
CA ASN A 512 22.11 -13.21 26.16
C ASN A 512 21.19 -13.14 27.39
N HIS A 513 20.30 -12.15 27.46
CA HIS A 513 19.31 -12.06 28.52
C HIS A 513 18.34 -13.25 28.50
N GLU A 514 17.76 -13.57 27.34
CA GLU A 514 16.87 -14.72 27.16
C GLU A 514 17.58 -16.04 27.47
N TYR A 515 18.85 -16.17 27.04
CA TYR A 515 19.71 -17.31 27.40
C TYR A 515 19.83 -17.46 28.92
N GLU A 516 20.28 -16.43 29.63
CA GLU A 516 20.54 -16.50 31.07
C GLU A 516 19.26 -16.70 31.89
N THR A 517 18.16 -16.05 31.50
CA THR A 517 16.92 -16.04 32.29
C THR A 517 15.97 -17.18 31.99
N ARG A 518 15.90 -17.66 30.74
CA ARG A 518 14.90 -18.66 30.32
C ARG A 518 15.52 -19.96 29.86
N PHE A 519 16.60 -19.90 29.08
CA PHE A 519 17.03 -21.07 28.30
C PHE A 519 18.25 -21.81 28.83
N LYS A 520 19.03 -21.25 29.76
CA LYS A 520 20.29 -21.84 30.23
C LYS A 520 20.18 -23.32 30.63
N THR A 521 19.19 -23.64 31.47
CA THR A 521 18.93 -25.01 31.93
C THR A 521 18.41 -25.89 30.78
N HIS A 522 17.46 -25.39 30.00
CA HIS A 522 16.87 -26.13 28.88
C HIS A 522 17.91 -26.46 27.80
N LEU A 523 18.79 -25.51 27.47
CA LEU A 523 19.88 -25.70 26.53
C LEU A 523 20.89 -26.73 27.00
N SER A 524 21.24 -26.68 28.29
CA SER A 524 22.17 -27.66 28.86
C SER A 524 21.61 -29.08 28.70
N MET A 525 20.32 -29.28 28.97
CA MET A 525 19.65 -30.57 28.79
C MET A 525 19.54 -30.97 27.31
N ALA A 526 19.10 -30.04 26.44
CA ALA A 526 18.98 -30.28 25.01
C ALA A 526 20.33 -30.64 24.38
N PHE A 527 21.41 -29.97 24.80
CA PHE A 527 22.77 -30.25 24.35
C PHE A 527 23.23 -31.65 24.78
N VAL A 528 23.00 -32.03 26.04
CA VAL A 528 23.32 -33.38 26.54
C VAL A 528 22.55 -34.45 25.77
N ALA A 529 21.24 -34.28 25.58
CA ALA A 529 20.43 -35.22 24.80
C ALA A 529 20.93 -35.34 23.36
N THR A 530 21.19 -34.21 22.70
CA THR A 530 21.66 -34.15 21.31
C THR A 530 23.01 -34.85 21.14
N THR A 531 23.96 -34.58 22.03
CA THR A 531 25.31 -35.17 21.98
C THR A 531 25.33 -36.65 22.39
N SER A 532 24.39 -37.09 23.22
CA SER A 532 24.27 -38.51 23.61
C SER A 532 23.70 -39.38 22.50
N HIS A 533 22.79 -38.85 21.67
CA HIS A 533 22.15 -39.60 20.59
C HIS A 533 22.95 -39.61 19.29
N LEU A 534 23.84 -38.63 19.07
CA LEU A 534 24.64 -38.52 17.85
C LEU A 534 26.10 -38.21 18.20
N PRO A 535 26.89 -39.21 18.59
CA PRO A 535 28.30 -39.02 18.97
C PRO A 535 29.15 -38.46 17.82
N ASP A 536 28.70 -38.66 16.57
CA ASP A 536 29.39 -38.18 15.35
C ASP A 536 29.06 -36.74 14.97
N VAL A 537 28.05 -36.10 15.60
CA VAL A 537 27.78 -34.69 15.38
C VAL A 537 28.78 -33.89 16.20
N GLU A 538 29.82 -33.40 15.52
CA GLU A 538 30.90 -32.67 16.19
C GLU A 538 30.39 -31.51 17.06
N ARG A 539 29.31 -30.82 16.65
CA ARG A 539 28.78 -29.62 17.35
C ARG A 539 27.30 -29.38 17.09
N PRO A 540 26.46 -29.27 18.12
CA PRO A 540 25.09 -28.81 17.96
C PRO A 540 25.07 -27.29 17.71
N ILE A 541 24.12 -26.85 16.90
CA ILE A 541 23.88 -25.43 16.61
C ILE A 541 22.65 -24.99 17.38
N VAL A 542 22.78 -23.90 18.13
CA VAL A 542 21.67 -23.27 18.85
C VAL A 542 21.13 -22.10 18.03
N PHE A 543 19.82 -22.08 17.81
CA PHE A 543 19.11 -21.02 17.12
C PHE A 543 18.19 -20.30 18.11
N PHE A 544 18.25 -18.97 18.09
CA PHE A 544 17.30 -18.10 18.78
C PHE A 544 16.41 -17.49 17.71
N ASP A 545 15.14 -17.90 17.68
CA ASP A 545 14.17 -17.44 16.70
C ASP A 545 13.21 -16.43 17.35
N PHE A 546 13.27 -15.19 16.90
CA PHE A 546 12.36 -14.13 17.33
C PHE A 546 11.26 -13.83 16.31
N SER A 547 11.06 -14.68 15.31
CA SER A 547 10.07 -14.50 14.23
C SER A 547 8.62 -14.47 14.70
N LYS A 548 8.34 -14.79 15.98
CA LYS A 548 7.02 -14.68 16.60
C LYS A 548 6.96 -13.59 17.67
N GLY A 549 7.99 -12.77 17.74
CA GLY A 549 8.24 -11.86 18.85
C GLY A 549 8.84 -12.56 20.05
N THR A 550 8.21 -13.58 20.64
CA THR A 550 8.88 -14.36 21.70
C THR A 550 10.10 -15.09 21.16
N CYS A 551 11.13 -15.28 22.01
CA CYS A 551 12.28 -16.09 21.64
C CYS A 551 11.90 -17.57 21.69
N ASP A 552 11.82 -18.22 20.55
CA ASP A 552 11.82 -19.67 20.45
C ASP A 552 13.26 -20.17 20.34
N LEU A 553 13.54 -21.30 20.98
CA LEU A 553 14.88 -21.87 21.00
C LEU A 553 14.88 -23.22 20.28
N GLY A 554 15.77 -23.36 19.30
CA GLY A 554 16.02 -24.62 18.61
C GLY A 554 17.44 -25.11 18.81
N VAL A 555 17.62 -26.42 18.91
CA VAL A 555 18.93 -27.07 18.76
C VAL A 555 18.84 -27.94 17.51
N SER A 556 19.69 -27.66 16.52
CA SER A 556 19.81 -28.51 15.33
C SER A 556 21.15 -29.22 15.33
N HIS A 557 21.16 -30.41 14.74
CA HIS A 557 22.38 -31.09 14.37
C HIS A 557 23.03 -30.29 13.23
N GLY A 558 24.25 -29.80 13.42
CA GLY A 558 24.99 -29.20 12.32
C GLY A 558 25.11 -30.21 11.17
N VAL A 559 24.98 -29.77 9.92
CA VAL A 559 25.45 -30.59 8.80
C VAL A 559 26.96 -30.77 9.00
N PRO A 560 27.55 -31.95 8.71
CA PRO A 560 28.99 -32.11 8.67
C PRO A 560 29.69 -30.88 8.09
N LEU A 561 30.76 -30.41 8.75
CA LEU A 561 31.48 -29.16 8.44
C LEU A 561 31.84 -29.03 6.94
N ASP A 562 32.00 -30.17 6.29
CA ASP A 562 32.30 -30.33 4.87
C ASP A 562 31.17 -29.82 3.96
N MET A 563 29.91 -29.99 4.38
CA MET A 563 28.71 -29.51 3.70
C MET A 563 28.25 -28.13 4.17
N ALA A 564 28.58 -27.73 5.41
CA ALA A 564 28.23 -26.41 5.94
C ALA A 564 28.96 -25.25 5.21
N ASN A 565 30.05 -25.57 4.50
CA ASN A 565 30.78 -24.64 3.63
C ASN A 565 30.16 -24.52 2.23
N ASP A 566 29.14 -25.31 1.90
CA ASP A 566 28.33 -25.10 0.71
C ASP A 566 27.37 -23.91 0.96
N PRO A 567 27.55 -22.77 0.29
CA PRO A 567 26.66 -21.61 0.44
C PRO A 567 25.18 -21.96 0.14
N THR A 568 24.94 -23.01 -0.64
CA THR A 568 23.60 -23.52 -0.95
C THR A 568 22.97 -24.19 0.27
N VAL A 569 23.71 -25.04 0.99
CA VAL A 569 23.25 -25.71 2.22
C VAL A 569 23.03 -24.69 3.34
N ARG A 570 23.89 -23.67 3.46
CA ARG A 570 23.72 -22.59 4.46
C ARG A 570 22.46 -21.76 4.19
N LEU A 571 22.14 -21.50 2.91
CA LEU A 571 20.87 -20.88 2.52
C LEU A 571 19.67 -21.81 2.78
N GLU A 572 19.81 -23.10 2.50
CA GLU A 572 18.79 -24.13 2.73
C GLU A 572 18.46 -24.27 4.22
N MET A 573 19.46 -24.19 5.10
CA MET A 573 19.27 -24.22 6.55
C MET A 573 18.56 -22.98 7.08
N LEU A 574 18.90 -21.80 6.56
CA LEU A 574 18.15 -20.56 6.85
C LEU A 574 16.70 -20.66 6.37
N ARG A 575 16.43 -21.39 5.27
CA ARG A 575 15.08 -21.66 4.75
C ARG A 575 14.30 -22.69 5.59
N ARG A 576 14.96 -23.76 6.05
CA ARG A 576 14.34 -24.83 6.85
C ARG A 576 14.01 -24.38 8.29
N GLY A 577 14.79 -23.45 8.86
CA GLY A 577 14.51 -22.87 10.18
C GLY A 577 13.26 -21.98 10.22
N SER A 578 12.78 -21.49 9.08
CA SER A 578 11.62 -20.57 8.99
C SER A 578 10.24 -21.23 8.91
N GLY A 579 10.13 -22.54 9.16
CA GLY A 579 8.85 -23.24 9.33
C GLY A 579 7.96 -23.28 8.08
N GLY A 580 8.09 -24.36 7.30
CA GLY A 580 7.15 -24.74 6.25
C GLY A 580 7.69 -25.86 5.35
N ASP A 581 7.06 -27.02 5.40
CA ASP A 581 7.27 -28.15 4.47
C ASP A 581 7.07 -27.67 3.02
N ALA A 582 8.09 -27.87 2.18
CA ALA A 582 8.01 -27.61 0.75
C ALA A 582 8.75 -28.73 0.00
N ASP A 583 8.08 -29.87 -0.16
CA ASP A 583 8.37 -30.82 -1.23
C ASP A 583 7.37 -30.60 -2.36
N ALA A 584 7.70 -29.75 -3.33
CA ALA A 584 7.18 -29.84 -4.70
C ALA A 584 7.99 -28.99 -5.70
N ALA A 585 8.58 -29.72 -6.66
CA ALA A 585 8.90 -29.35 -8.05
C ALA A 585 9.98 -28.30 -8.38
N GLN A 586 10.96 -28.83 -9.14
CA GLN A 586 12.07 -28.17 -9.82
C GLN A 586 11.61 -27.25 -10.98
N GLY A 587 12.40 -26.20 -11.23
CA GLY A 587 12.58 -25.66 -12.58
C GLY A 587 12.24 -24.18 -12.78
N GLY A 588 13.19 -23.30 -12.49
CA GLY A 588 13.16 -21.91 -12.98
C GLY A 588 13.80 -20.91 -12.02
N ARG A 589 14.91 -20.27 -12.43
CA ARG A 589 15.46 -19.10 -11.71
C ARG A 589 14.51 -17.92 -11.86
N ALA A 590 13.63 -17.74 -10.88
CA ALA A 590 12.88 -16.50 -10.71
C ALA A 590 13.76 -15.43 -10.01
N PRO A 591 13.54 -14.12 -10.25
CA PRO A 591 14.25 -13.06 -9.56
C PRO A 591 13.98 -13.12 -8.05
N ARG A 592 14.97 -12.74 -7.22
CA ARG A 592 14.89 -12.74 -5.74
C ARG A 592 13.66 -12.01 -5.18
N ASP A 593 13.08 -11.07 -5.94
CA ASP A 593 11.92 -10.29 -5.55
C ASP A 593 10.58 -11.03 -5.74
N ALA A 594 10.51 -12.03 -6.63
CA ALA A 594 9.30 -12.83 -6.84
C ALA A 594 9.02 -13.77 -5.64
N PHE A 595 10.07 -14.39 -5.09
CA PHE A 595 9.94 -15.34 -3.97
C PHE A 595 9.51 -14.69 -2.64
N ARG A 596 9.81 -13.39 -2.44
CA ARG A 596 9.36 -12.64 -1.25
C ARG A 596 7.91 -12.17 -1.33
N ARG A 597 7.34 -12.04 -2.55
CA ARG A 597 5.91 -11.71 -2.75
C ARG A 597 5.01 -12.80 -2.19
N ASP A 598 5.39 -14.06 -2.38
CA ASP A 598 4.63 -15.21 -1.87
C ASP A 598 4.61 -15.24 -0.35
N GLN A 599 5.66 -14.82 0.36
CA GLN A 599 5.69 -14.88 1.82
C GLN A 599 4.68 -13.94 2.50
N VAL A 600 4.42 -12.74 1.98
CA VAL A 600 3.45 -11.82 2.60
C VAL A 600 2.02 -12.34 2.38
N THR A 601 1.69 -12.75 1.16
CA THR A 601 0.38 -13.35 0.83
C THR A 601 0.18 -14.67 1.57
N LEU A 602 1.20 -15.52 1.68
CA LEU A 602 1.16 -16.74 2.48
C LEU A 602 1.03 -16.46 3.98
N ARG A 603 1.71 -15.44 4.52
CA ARG A 603 1.60 -15.06 5.94
C ARG A 603 0.24 -14.47 6.28
N LEU A 604 -0.29 -13.58 5.43
CA LEU A 604 -1.66 -13.05 5.55
C LEU A 604 -2.69 -14.17 5.37
N GLY A 605 -2.52 -15.04 4.38
CA GLY A 605 -3.38 -16.21 4.17
C GLY A 605 -3.36 -17.17 5.37
N ALA A 606 -2.17 -17.44 5.93
CA ALA A 606 -2.01 -18.25 7.14
C ALA A 606 -2.58 -17.56 8.39
N ALA A 607 -2.50 -16.23 8.47
CA ALA A 607 -3.12 -15.45 9.55
C ALA A 607 -4.66 -15.47 9.43
N CYS A 608 -5.20 -15.26 8.23
CA CYS A 608 -6.64 -15.42 7.94
C CYS A 608 -7.14 -16.81 8.30
N ALA A 609 -6.41 -17.86 7.91
CA ALA A 609 -6.75 -19.25 8.23
C ALA A 609 -6.71 -19.51 9.75
N ARG A 610 -5.71 -18.97 10.47
CA ARG A 610 -5.63 -19.09 11.94
C ARG A 610 -6.76 -18.36 12.67
N LEU A 611 -7.23 -17.24 12.13
CA LEU A 611 -8.33 -16.45 12.69
C LEU A 611 -9.72 -16.95 12.25
N GLY A 612 -9.80 -18.02 11.45
CA GLY A 612 -11.08 -18.52 10.92
C GLY A 612 -11.77 -17.57 9.94
N LEU A 613 -11.01 -16.66 9.30
CA LEU A 613 -11.53 -15.63 8.42
C LEU A 613 -11.35 -16.07 6.95
N GLY A 614 -12.45 -16.36 6.26
CA GLY A 614 -12.43 -16.69 4.83
C GLY A 614 -11.96 -15.48 4.01
N LEU A 615 -10.91 -15.65 3.21
CA LEU A 615 -10.54 -14.65 2.21
C LEU A 615 -11.65 -14.62 1.15
N GLY A 616 -12.27 -13.47 0.94
CA GLY A 616 -13.25 -13.25 -0.12
C GLY A 616 -12.60 -13.28 -1.50
N ILE A 617 -12.15 -14.47 -1.92
CA ILE A 617 -11.68 -14.75 -3.27
C ILE A 617 -12.93 -15.05 -4.10
N GLY A 618 -13.06 -14.42 -5.28
CA GLY A 618 -14.23 -14.54 -6.15
C GLY A 618 -14.62 -15.99 -6.40
N GLY A 619 -15.94 -16.24 -6.52
CA GLY A 619 -16.59 -17.55 -6.39
C GLY A 619 -16.16 -18.68 -7.33
N HIS A 620 -15.22 -18.46 -8.26
CA HIS A 620 -14.64 -19.53 -9.08
C HIS A 620 -13.45 -20.25 -8.43
N ASP A 621 -12.80 -19.66 -7.41
CA ASP A 621 -11.66 -20.28 -6.70
C ASP A 621 -12.04 -20.91 -5.34
N ARG A 622 -13.29 -20.71 -4.90
CA ARG A 622 -13.77 -21.19 -3.60
C ARG A 622 -13.86 -22.72 -3.54
N ASP A 623 -14.27 -23.36 -4.63
CA ASP A 623 -14.35 -24.82 -4.72
C ASP A 623 -12.98 -25.51 -4.78
N ALA A 624 -11.93 -24.82 -5.24
CA ALA A 624 -10.56 -25.34 -5.21
C ALA A 624 -10.00 -25.30 -3.79
N LEU A 625 -10.18 -24.17 -3.10
CA LEU A 625 -9.75 -23.99 -1.71
C LEU A 625 -10.51 -24.86 -0.71
N ASP A 626 -11.82 -25.04 -0.88
CA ASP A 626 -12.63 -25.91 -0.02
C ASP A 626 -12.27 -27.41 -0.21
N ARG A 627 -11.86 -27.81 -1.42
CA ARG A 627 -11.32 -29.17 -1.67
C ARG A 627 -9.96 -29.39 -1.02
N ASP A 628 -9.06 -28.41 -1.11
CA ASP A 628 -7.74 -28.49 -0.49
C ASP A 628 -7.83 -28.44 1.05
N ALA A 629 -8.78 -27.67 1.61
CA ALA A 629 -9.07 -27.65 3.04
C ALA A 629 -9.66 -28.97 3.55
N ALA A 630 -10.56 -29.60 2.78
CA ALA A 630 -11.10 -30.93 3.10
C ALA A 630 -10.02 -32.02 3.07
N ALA A 631 -9.13 -31.99 2.08
CA ALA A 631 -7.99 -32.90 1.98
C ALA A 631 -7.01 -32.75 3.16
N LEU A 632 -6.79 -31.52 3.65
CA LEU A 632 -5.98 -31.22 4.84
C LEU A 632 -6.60 -31.71 6.16
N VAL A 633 -7.93 -31.71 6.26
CA VAL A 633 -8.65 -32.28 7.42
C VAL A 633 -8.58 -33.80 7.42
N GLU A 634 -8.70 -34.46 6.27
CA GLU A 634 -8.53 -35.91 6.15
C GLU A 634 -7.09 -36.37 6.42
N LEU A 635 -6.08 -35.62 5.96
CA LEU A 635 -4.66 -35.89 6.25
C LEU A 635 -4.30 -35.74 7.74
N ARG A 636 -4.95 -34.81 8.45
CA ARG A 636 -4.81 -34.67 9.91
C ARG A 636 -5.54 -35.78 10.67
N ALA A 637 -6.71 -36.21 10.22
CA ALA A 637 -7.45 -37.33 10.80
C ALA A 637 -6.70 -38.67 10.63
N ALA A 638 -6.10 -38.90 9.45
CA ALA A 638 -5.28 -40.08 9.18
C ALA A 638 -4.00 -40.15 10.03
N ARG A 639 -3.37 -38.99 10.32
CA ARG A 639 -2.19 -38.92 11.20
C ARG A 639 -2.52 -39.14 12.68
N CYS A 640 -3.68 -38.71 13.17
CA CYS A 640 -4.14 -39.02 14.53
C CYS A 640 -4.50 -40.49 14.72
N ALA A 641 -5.00 -41.18 13.68
CA ALA A 641 -5.31 -42.61 13.73
C ALA A 641 -4.04 -43.50 13.75
N HIS A 642 -2.91 -42.99 13.25
CA HIS A 642 -1.65 -43.74 13.24
C HIS A 642 -0.84 -43.64 14.55
N ALA A 643 -1.10 -42.61 15.37
CA ALA A 643 -0.41 -42.36 16.63
C ALA A 643 -1.00 -43.10 17.85
N SER A 644 -2.18 -43.72 17.71
CA SER A 644 -2.89 -44.41 18.82
C SER A 644 -2.77 -45.93 18.82
N CYS A 645 -1.90 -46.51 17.99
CA CYS A 645 -1.73 -47.96 17.85
C CYS A 645 -0.28 -48.42 18.00
N SER A 646 0.38 -48.06 19.10
CA SER A 646 1.54 -48.82 19.59
C SER A 646 1.76 -48.59 21.08
N GLU A 647 1.11 -49.40 21.91
CA GLU A 647 1.64 -49.87 23.20
C GLU A 647 0.60 -50.78 23.89
N ARG A 648 0.79 -52.10 23.78
CA ARG A 648 0.30 -53.06 24.78
C ARG A 648 1.51 -53.81 25.29
N PRO A 649 1.81 -53.79 26.60
CA PRO A 649 2.83 -54.65 27.17
C PRO A 649 2.26 -56.04 27.39
N SER A 650 3.01 -57.05 26.93
CA SER A 650 2.89 -58.42 27.36
C SER A 650 3.40 -58.57 28.79
N ALA A 651 2.59 -59.11 29.69
CA ALA A 651 3.08 -59.85 30.85
C ALA A 651 2.06 -60.89 31.31
N SER A 652 2.63 -62.04 31.66
CA SER A 652 2.09 -63.15 32.46
C SER A 652 1.25 -62.74 33.66
#